data_AF-A0A2V9KFV8-F1
#
_entry.id   AF-A0A2V9KFV8-F1
#
_cell.length_a   1.000
_cell.length_b   1.000
_cell.length_c   1.000
_cell.angle_alpha   90.00
_cell.angle_beta   90.00
_cell.angle_gamma   90.00
#
_symmetry.space_group_name_H-M   'P 1'
#
loop_
_entity.id
_entity.type
_entity.pdbx_description
1 polymer ?
#
loop_
_entity_poly.entity_id
_entity_poly.type
_entity_poly.pdbx_seq_one_letter_code
_entity_poly.pdbx_strand_id
1 'polypeptide(L)'
;MRWFHKLPLRLRSLVWKMRVEQELSEELRFHLEKLSEEKVAKGMTSQEARYAALRELGGVEQIKEECRDMRRVNYIENFIQDVRYGLRQLRRSPGFTAVAVLTLALGIGANTAIFTLINALLLRPLPVENPGELVLFGHGLDRGVVGEAQRGSWELFSYAFYQQLRHHNRVFQDVCAFGSFDNGLSLRAGNSLTSAHGRLVSGNYFSLLGVRPFLGRMLAPEDDSAGAGPTAVISYRLWSRQFSRDPSVLGKTVEINGTAFSIAGVTPPGFFGETLQADPPDMWLPLATQPQVSRQESMQAPQGPYWLDMIGRLKPGVPLQKAQANISALHRGFLDEVVRSQVSAKRWEQIRNSFIVLTPGGRGLSELRENFTKPLYILLGAVGLILLIACANVANLLMARATARQREVSMRLALGAGRSRLVRQFLTESILLAMCGGAAGLLFARWATAALVTRVANGAAFVPVSVSPDSRVLGFTLGVCVLTGILFGLVPALRASRGSLTAALKGGALASAGGGRRGPSNILVVSQVAVSLFLLIGAGLLVRALRALENQDWGFARDKVLVVNIDPKRAGYKPDELPALYQQLLDRVNALPGVGSASLALYSWLSDMEVIQGVTVPGYTPQPDERTSVQVNVVGPRYFETEGMTLVLGREFGARDTEAGLHVAIVNEALVRRFYFGRNPIGKTLDFQTIFKGGDIEVIGVVKNAKYNSPGEGATEMVFLPVSQASRPLAEFGAYVGGATGHRRK
;
A
#
# COMPACT_ATOMS: atom_id res chain seq x y z
N MET A 1 -11.10 17.78 40.80
CA MET A 1 -9.72 18.30 40.63
C MET A 1 -8.83 18.08 41.88
N ARG A 2 -8.62 16.85 42.36
CA ARG A 2 -7.73 16.55 43.53
C ARG A 2 -6.43 15.79 43.18
N TRP A 3 -6.11 15.64 41.89
CA TRP A 3 -5.01 14.81 41.41
C TRP A 3 -3.67 15.57 41.32
N PHE A 4 -3.72 16.87 40.97
CA PHE A 4 -2.54 17.73 40.82
C PHE A 4 -1.74 17.95 42.10
N HIS A 5 -2.39 17.99 43.29
CA HIS A 5 -1.66 18.08 44.56
C HIS A 5 -1.10 16.74 45.05
N LYS A 6 -1.66 15.61 44.59
CA LYS A 6 -1.22 14.26 45.00
C LYS A 6 -0.02 13.75 44.20
N LEU A 7 0.15 14.18 42.96
CA LEU A 7 1.27 13.78 42.09
C LEU A 7 2.67 14.17 42.63
N PRO A 8 2.93 15.43 43.04
CA PRO A 8 4.24 15.84 43.55
C PRO A 8 4.58 15.17 44.87
N LEU A 9 3.61 14.93 45.76
CA LEU A 9 3.79 14.16 46.99
C LEU A 9 4.15 12.68 46.72
N ARG A 10 3.60 12.09 45.65
CA ARG A 10 3.93 10.72 45.20
C ARG A 10 5.30 10.62 44.54
N LEU A 11 5.71 11.61 43.75
CA LEU A 11 7.05 11.70 43.18
C LEU A 11 8.12 11.93 44.25
N ARG A 12 7.87 12.83 45.21
CA ARG A 12 8.78 13.12 46.33
C ARG A 12 8.99 11.89 47.23
N SER A 13 7.93 11.12 47.50
CA SER A 13 8.04 9.87 48.28
C SER A 13 8.74 8.72 47.55
N LEU A 14 8.78 8.72 46.21
CA LEU A 14 9.57 7.76 45.41
C LEU A 14 11.07 8.10 45.38
N VAL A 15 11.41 9.39 45.34
CA VAL A 15 12.80 9.85 45.17
C VAL A 15 13.52 10.01 46.51
N TRP A 16 12.83 10.44 47.57
CA TRP A 16 13.43 10.72 48.89
C TRP A 16 12.77 9.92 50.02
N LYS A 17 12.73 8.59 49.84
CA LYS A 17 12.08 7.63 50.75
C LYS A 17 12.44 7.82 52.23
N MET A 18 13.74 7.82 52.56
CA MET A 18 14.20 7.96 53.96
C MET A 18 13.76 9.27 54.60
N ARG A 19 13.76 10.37 53.84
CA ARG A 19 13.41 11.70 54.36
C ARG A 19 11.92 11.82 54.66
N VAL A 20 11.07 11.29 53.78
CA VAL A 20 9.61 11.29 53.98
C VAL A 20 9.20 10.32 55.10
N GLU A 21 9.97 9.25 55.31
CA GLU A 21 9.75 8.28 56.38
C GLU A 21 10.19 8.81 57.76
N GLN A 22 11.26 9.62 57.78
CA GLN A 22 11.66 10.42 58.94
C GLN A 22 10.63 11.50 59.26
N GLU A 23 10.21 12.31 58.28
CA GLU A 23 9.19 13.36 58.46
C GLU A 23 7.87 12.78 59.03
N LEU A 24 7.40 11.65 58.50
CA LEU A 24 6.18 10.99 59.00
C LEU A 24 6.36 10.42 60.42
N SER A 25 7.55 9.91 60.74
CA SER A 25 7.86 9.40 62.08
C SER A 25 7.98 10.54 63.10
N GLU A 26 8.53 11.68 62.68
CA GLU A 26 8.63 12.90 63.48
C GLU A 26 7.24 13.51 63.73
N GLU A 27 6.39 13.59 62.71
CA GLU A 27 5.02 14.13 62.81
C GLU A 27 4.15 13.26 63.75
N LEU A 28 4.22 11.93 63.63
CA LEU A 28 3.50 11.02 64.52
C LEU A 28 4.04 11.06 65.97
N ARG A 29 5.34 11.23 66.14
CA ARG A 29 5.95 11.40 67.46
C ARG A 29 5.52 12.71 68.11
N PHE A 30 5.50 13.80 67.35
CA PHE A 30 5.02 15.10 67.80
C PHE A 30 3.55 15.05 68.25
N HIS A 31 2.69 14.38 67.46
CA HIS A 31 1.28 14.19 67.84
C HIS A 31 1.12 13.35 69.11
N LEU A 32 1.93 12.30 69.28
CA LEU A 32 1.90 11.45 70.45
C LEU A 32 2.40 12.18 71.71
N GLU A 33 3.46 12.98 71.59
CA GLU A 33 3.98 13.82 72.67
C GLU A 33 2.95 14.88 73.09
N LYS A 34 2.34 15.59 72.14
CA LYS A 34 1.30 16.60 72.41
C LYS A 34 0.05 16.01 73.08
N LEU A 35 -0.44 14.87 72.63
CA LEU A 35 -1.58 14.19 73.26
C LEU A 35 -1.25 13.66 74.66
N SER A 36 0.01 13.27 74.88
CA SER A 36 0.48 12.88 76.21
C SER A 36 0.51 14.09 77.14
N GLU A 37 1.02 15.25 76.69
CA GLU A 37 1.06 16.50 77.45
C GLU A 37 -0.35 17.02 77.80
N GLU A 38 -1.29 17.00 76.86
CA GLU A 38 -2.69 17.39 77.11
C GLU A 38 -3.37 16.50 78.16
N LYS A 39 -3.00 15.22 78.22
CA LYS A 39 -3.54 14.28 79.21
C LYS A 39 -2.86 14.42 80.58
N VAL A 40 -1.58 14.76 80.62
CA VAL A 40 -0.89 15.16 81.87
C VAL A 40 -1.51 16.45 82.42
N ALA A 41 -1.80 17.44 81.58
CA ALA A 41 -2.47 18.68 81.97
C ALA A 41 -3.89 18.46 82.52
N LYS A 42 -4.53 17.33 82.16
CA LYS A 42 -5.83 16.89 82.70
C LYS A 42 -5.73 16.01 83.96
N GLY A 43 -4.53 15.92 84.55
CA GLY A 43 -4.30 15.27 85.86
C GLY A 43 -3.85 13.81 85.80
N MET A 44 -3.52 13.27 84.62
CA MET A 44 -2.98 11.89 84.51
C MET A 44 -1.47 11.84 84.83
N THR A 45 -1.00 10.72 85.36
CA THR A 45 0.44 10.48 85.50
C THR A 45 1.10 10.33 84.12
N SER A 46 2.38 10.69 83.99
CA SER A 46 3.10 10.70 82.70
C SER A 46 3.07 9.34 81.98
N GLN A 47 3.14 8.22 82.70
CA GLN A 47 3.03 6.88 82.11
C GLN A 47 1.61 6.58 81.63
N GLU A 48 0.58 6.89 82.42
CA GLU A 48 -0.82 6.67 82.04
C GLU A 48 -1.24 7.53 80.85
N ALA A 49 -0.82 8.80 80.84
CA ALA A 49 -1.05 9.74 79.74
C ALA A 49 -0.49 9.21 78.42
N ARG A 50 0.74 8.66 78.43
CA ARG A 50 1.39 8.09 77.24
C ARG A 50 0.68 6.83 76.74
N TYR A 51 0.28 5.93 77.64
CA TYR A 51 -0.49 4.72 77.27
C TYR A 51 -1.90 5.05 76.76
N ALA A 52 -2.54 6.08 77.32
CA ALA A 52 -3.83 6.57 76.86
C ALA A 52 -3.73 7.30 75.52
N ALA A 53 -2.63 8.05 75.27
CA ALA A 53 -2.35 8.67 73.97
C ALA A 53 -2.07 7.61 72.90
N LEU A 54 -1.31 6.55 73.23
CA LEU A 54 -1.08 5.41 72.33
C LEU A 54 -2.36 4.66 71.95
N ARG A 55 -3.28 4.47 72.89
CA ARG A 55 -4.60 3.86 72.64
C ARG A 55 -5.50 4.73 71.78
N GLU A 56 -5.50 6.03 72.01
CA GLU A 56 -6.30 6.99 71.22
C GLU A 56 -5.76 7.17 69.79
N LEU A 57 -4.43 7.11 69.62
CA LEU A 57 -3.82 7.11 68.28
C LEU A 57 -4.04 5.80 67.51
N GLY A 58 -4.61 4.74 68.10
CA GLY A 58 -4.88 3.50 67.37
C GLY A 58 -3.65 2.73 66.88
N GLY A 59 -2.45 2.99 67.44
CA GLY A 59 -1.20 2.32 67.07
C GLY A 59 -0.39 3.04 65.97
N VAL A 60 0.78 3.53 66.34
CA VAL A 60 1.67 4.34 65.47
C VAL A 60 2.08 3.59 64.19
N GLU A 61 2.39 2.29 64.29
CA GLU A 61 2.77 1.49 63.12
C GLU A 61 1.58 1.20 62.19
N GLN A 62 0.37 1.09 62.75
CA GLN A 62 -0.84 0.86 61.96
C GLN A 62 -1.21 2.10 61.14
N ILE A 63 -1.08 3.31 61.72
CA ILE A 63 -1.25 4.57 60.99
C ILE A 63 -0.16 4.76 59.92
N LYS A 64 1.09 4.38 60.20
CA LYS A 64 2.16 4.40 59.19
C LYS A 64 1.81 3.49 58.01
N GLU A 65 1.25 2.33 58.28
CA GLU A 65 0.84 1.36 57.26
C GLU A 65 -0.36 1.86 56.44
N GLU A 66 -1.38 2.44 57.08
CA GLU A 66 -2.51 3.10 56.40
C GLU A 66 -2.05 4.29 55.54
N CYS A 67 -1.13 5.11 56.04
CA CYS A 67 -0.55 6.23 55.28
C CYS A 67 0.25 5.74 54.06
N ARG A 68 0.96 4.61 54.16
CA ARG A 68 1.66 3.98 53.02
C ARG A 68 0.66 3.51 51.96
N ASP A 69 -0.41 2.85 52.37
CA ASP A 69 -1.44 2.33 51.45
C ASP A 69 -2.25 3.45 50.77
N MET A 70 -2.58 4.53 51.50
CA MET A 70 -3.29 5.69 50.94
C MET A 70 -2.49 6.42 49.85
N ARG A 71 -1.15 6.41 49.94
CA ARG A 71 -0.26 7.09 48.98
C ARG A 71 -0.12 6.33 47.65
N ARG A 72 -0.47 5.03 47.58
CA ARG A 72 -0.32 4.14 46.39
C ARG A 72 1.12 4.03 45.84
N VAL A 73 2.14 4.46 46.58
CA VAL A 73 3.57 4.42 46.17
C VAL A 73 4.08 2.97 46.09
N ASN A 74 3.52 2.09 46.91
CA ASN A 74 3.74 0.64 46.89
C ASN A 74 3.53 0.04 45.49
N TYR A 75 2.62 0.56 44.65
CA TYR A 75 2.38 -0.03 43.32
C TYR A 75 3.55 0.15 42.36
N ILE A 76 4.22 1.31 42.38
CA ILE A 76 5.35 1.62 41.49
C ILE A 76 6.61 0.91 41.98
N GLU A 77 6.90 0.97 43.27
CA GLU A 77 8.06 0.29 43.87
C GLU A 77 7.98 -1.21 43.64
N ASN A 78 6.79 -1.78 43.85
CA ASN A 78 6.57 -3.19 43.59
C ASN A 78 6.66 -3.53 42.09
N PHE A 79 6.21 -2.66 41.18
CA PHE A 79 6.37 -2.88 39.74
C PHE A 79 7.85 -2.89 39.33
N ILE A 80 8.66 -1.96 39.83
CA ILE A 80 10.12 -1.93 39.57
C ILE A 80 10.78 -3.20 40.10
N GLN A 81 10.36 -3.67 41.29
CA GLN A 81 10.85 -4.90 41.87
C GLN A 81 10.46 -6.12 41.03
N ASP A 82 9.20 -6.18 40.55
CA ASP A 82 8.70 -7.24 39.68
C ASP A 82 9.45 -7.24 38.32
N VAL A 83 9.78 -6.07 37.76
CA VAL A 83 10.59 -5.94 36.53
C VAL A 83 12.03 -6.44 36.73
N ARG A 84 12.71 -5.99 37.80
CA ARG A 84 14.07 -6.43 38.12
C ARG A 84 14.13 -7.94 38.36
N TYR A 85 13.13 -8.46 39.05
CA TYR A 85 12.97 -9.89 39.27
C TYR A 85 12.79 -10.62 37.94
N GLY A 86 11.88 -10.16 37.08
CA GLY A 86 11.64 -10.77 35.77
C GLY A 86 12.89 -10.81 34.88
N LEU A 87 13.65 -9.71 34.82
CA LEU A 87 14.93 -9.66 34.08
C LEU A 87 15.95 -10.67 34.61
N ARG A 88 16.11 -10.75 35.95
CA ARG A 88 16.97 -11.77 36.57
C ARG A 88 16.50 -13.17 36.24
N GLN A 89 15.18 -13.35 36.16
CA GLN A 89 14.57 -14.64 35.93
C GLN A 89 14.74 -15.13 34.50
N LEU A 90 14.69 -14.23 33.52
CA LEU A 90 15.00 -14.50 32.12
C LEU A 90 16.48 -14.89 31.95
N ARG A 91 17.40 -14.16 32.60
CA ARG A 91 18.84 -14.48 32.57
C ARG A 91 19.19 -15.86 33.15
N ARG A 92 18.44 -16.32 34.15
CA ARG A 92 18.64 -17.66 34.75
C ARG A 92 18.15 -18.83 33.89
N SER A 93 17.44 -18.57 32.79
CA SER A 93 16.88 -19.61 31.91
C SER A 93 17.11 -19.28 30.43
N PRO A 94 18.38 -19.18 29.99
CA PRO A 94 18.71 -18.64 28.67
C PRO A 94 18.09 -19.45 27.53
N GLY A 95 18.07 -20.79 27.60
CA GLY A 95 17.47 -21.63 26.55
C GLY A 95 15.96 -21.40 26.38
N PHE A 96 15.21 -21.44 27.48
CA PHE A 96 13.77 -21.11 27.47
C PHE A 96 13.52 -19.70 26.92
N THR A 97 14.28 -18.73 27.43
CA THR A 97 14.12 -17.32 27.03
C THR A 97 14.43 -17.14 25.56
N ALA A 98 15.47 -17.77 25.02
CA ALA A 98 15.82 -17.71 23.61
C ALA A 98 14.70 -18.28 22.72
N VAL A 99 14.20 -19.48 23.03
CA VAL A 99 13.12 -20.11 22.26
C VAL A 99 11.85 -19.25 22.30
N ALA A 100 11.47 -18.75 23.47
CA ALA A 100 10.29 -17.91 23.60
C ALA A 100 10.45 -16.55 22.90
N VAL A 101 11.60 -15.89 23.02
CA VAL A 101 11.89 -14.62 22.34
C VAL A 101 11.90 -14.81 20.83
N LEU A 102 12.54 -15.85 20.28
CA LEU A 102 12.56 -16.11 18.84
C LEU A 102 11.16 -16.41 18.30
N THR A 103 10.38 -17.23 19.02
CA THR A 103 9.00 -17.56 18.65
C THR A 103 8.11 -16.31 18.63
N LEU A 104 8.21 -15.46 19.66
CA LEU A 104 7.47 -14.19 19.73
C LEU A 104 7.98 -13.18 18.71
N ALA A 105 9.29 -13.12 18.46
CA ALA A 105 9.87 -12.22 17.47
C ALA A 105 9.35 -12.50 16.07
N LEU A 106 9.19 -13.77 15.71
CA LEU A 106 8.69 -14.16 14.40
C LEU A 106 7.19 -13.82 14.26
N GLY A 107 6.38 -14.13 15.27
CA GLY A 107 4.94 -13.81 15.26
C GLY A 107 4.65 -12.31 15.34
N ILE A 108 5.28 -11.59 16.28
CA ILE A 108 5.10 -10.14 16.46
C ILE A 108 5.72 -9.41 15.27
N GLY A 109 6.94 -9.78 14.87
CA GLY A 109 7.66 -9.14 13.76
C GLY A 109 6.94 -9.30 12.42
N ALA A 110 6.37 -10.47 12.12
CA ALA A 110 5.56 -10.64 10.92
C ALA A 110 4.30 -9.75 10.96
N ASN A 111 3.58 -9.69 12.08
CA ASN A 111 2.42 -8.78 12.23
C ASN A 111 2.83 -7.32 12.05
N THR A 112 3.95 -6.92 12.66
CA THR A 112 4.52 -5.58 12.52
C THR A 112 4.93 -5.27 11.08
N ALA A 113 5.49 -6.22 10.34
CA ALA A 113 5.89 -6.04 8.94
C ALA A 113 4.68 -5.77 8.04
N ILE A 114 3.62 -6.58 8.17
CA ILE A 114 2.38 -6.42 7.40
C ILE A 114 1.65 -5.14 7.80
N PHE A 115 1.58 -4.85 9.10
CA PHE A 115 1.00 -3.58 9.58
C PHE A 115 1.81 -2.37 9.09
N THR A 116 3.13 -2.47 8.96
CA THR A 116 3.96 -1.39 8.39
C THR A 116 3.56 -1.11 6.94
N LEU A 117 3.33 -2.15 6.14
CA LEU A 117 2.89 -2.01 4.76
C LEU A 117 1.46 -1.45 4.66
N ILE A 118 0.54 -1.95 5.51
CA ILE A 118 -0.81 -1.37 5.66
C ILE A 118 -0.74 0.10 6.07
N ASN A 119 0.12 0.45 7.03
CA ASN A 119 0.25 1.83 7.47
C ASN A 119 0.79 2.71 6.32
N ALA A 120 1.81 2.23 5.61
CA ALA A 120 2.41 2.97 4.50
C ALA A 120 1.46 3.15 3.30
N LEU A 121 0.68 2.13 2.94
CA LEU A 121 -0.19 2.14 1.75
C LEU A 121 -1.62 2.61 2.05
N LEU A 122 -2.19 2.23 3.20
CA LEU A 122 -3.62 2.41 3.51
C LEU A 122 -3.90 3.53 4.52
N LEU A 123 -2.98 3.79 5.45
CA LEU A 123 -3.27 4.69 6.59
C LEU A 123 -2.51 6.01 6.55
N ARG A 124 -1.38 6.08 5.83
CA ARG A 124 -0.57 7.28 5.74
C ARG A 124 -1.27 8.29 4.82
N PRO A 125 -1.57 9.51 5.31
CA PRO A 125 -2.06 10.57 4.44
C PRO A 125 -0.96 11.04 3.50
N LEU A 126 -1.35 11.71 2.42
CA LEU A 126 -0.41 12.43 1.56
C LEU A 126 0.38 13.46 2.39
N PRO A 127 1.66 13.69 2.09
CA PRO A 127 2.50 14.69 2.76
C PRO A 127 2.18 16.10 2.23
N VAL A 128 0.92 16.51 2.41
CA VAL A 128 0.28 17.72 1.89
C VAL A 128 -0.44 18.45 3.03
N GLU A 129 -0.77 19.72 2.82
CA GLU A 129 -1.49 20.50 3.83
C GLU A 129 -2.95 20.03 3.96
N ASN A 130 -3.46 19.89 5.19
CA ASN A 130 -4.83 19.48 5.52
C ASN A 130 -5.40 18.37 4.60
N PRO A 131 -4.82 17.16 4.61
CA PRO A 131 -5.21 16.08 3.69
C PRO A 131 -6.68 15.67 3.87
N GLY A 132 -7.26 15.81 5.07
CA GLY A 132 -8.65 15.45 5.35
C GLY A 132 -9.69 16.25 4.56
N GLU A 133 -9.32 17.38 3.96
CA GLU A 133 -10.20 18.21 3.13
C GLU A 133 -10.12 17.88 1.64
N LEU A 134 -9.17 17.03 1.23
CA LEU A 134 -8.99 16.65 -0.17
C LEU A 134 -10.04 15.61 -0.58
N VAL A 135 -10.53 15.75 -1.79
CA VAL A 135 -11.56 14.92 -2.40
C VAL A 135 -11.14 14.60 -3.84
N LEU A 136 -11.21 13.31 -4.20
CA LEU A 136 -11.02 12.86 -5.58
C LEU A 136 -12.36 12.90 -6.32
N PHE A 137 -12.29 13.18 -7.61
CA PHE A 137 -13.40 13.00 -8.54
C PHE A 137 -13.25 11.63 -9.17
N GLY A 138 -14.16 10.72 -8.89
CA GLY A 138 -14.05 9.30 -9.21
C GLY A 138 -13.42 8.47 -8.08
N HIS A 139 -13.22 7.20 -8.38
CA HIS A 139 -12.47 6.24 -7.58
C HIS A 139 -10.99 6.19 -7.97
N GLY A 140 -10.64 6.67 -9.17
CA GLY A 140 -9.27 6.62 -9.70
C GLY A 140 -8.90 5.24 -10.24
N LEU A 141 -9.91 4.49 -10.68
CA LEU A 141 -9.79 3.12 -11.17
C LEU A 141 -9.34 3.04 -12.63
N ASP A 142 -9.70 4.04 -13.43
CA ASP A 142 -9.36 4.09 -14.86
C ASP A 142 -8.20 5.05 -15.10
N ARG A 143 -7.25 4.64 -15.96
CA ARG A 143 -6.09 5.44 -16.35
C ARG A 143 -5.96 5.52 -17.86
N GLY A 144 -5.22 6.52 -18.31
CA GLY A 144 -4.98 6.75 -19.73
C GLY A 144 -6.00 7.69 -20.36
N VAL A 145 -6.08 7.65 -21.68
CA VAL A 145 -6.92 8.53 -22.48
C VAL A 145 -8.19 7.80 -22.87
N VAL A 146 -9.34 8.33 -22.46
CA VAL A 146 -10.65 7.91 -22.97
C VAL A 146 -11.10 8.93 -24.01
N GLY A 147 -11.29 8.46 -25.25
CA GLY A 147 -11.63 9.33 -26.38
C GLY A 147 -13.05 9.91 -26.34
N GLU A 148 -13.91 9.47 -25.42
CA GLU A 148 -15.33 9.84 -25.38
C GLU A 148 -15.87 10.00 -23.96
N ALA A 149 -17.06 10.62 -23.84
CA ALA A 149 -17.80 10.67 -22.58
C ALA A 149 -18.12 9.27 -22.03
N GLN A 150 -17.95 9.11 -20.72
CA GLN A 150 -18.07 7.82 -20.04
C GLN A 150 -19.53 7.46 -19.71
N ARG A 151 -19.82 6.16 -19.64
CA ARG A 151 -21.09 5.63 -19.13
C ARG A 151 -20.95 5.34 -17.64
N GLY A 152 -22.01 5.53 -16.85
CA GLY A 152 -21.98 5.21 -15.42
C GLY A 152 -21.14 6.21 -14.61
N SER A 153 -20.23 5.72 -13.75
CA SER A 153 -19.32 6.56 -12.97
C SER A 153 -18.23 7.11 -13.88
N TRP A 154 -18.05 8.43 -13.89
CA TRP A 154 -16.93 9.07 -14.57
C TRP A 154 -15.67 8.99 -13.70
N GLU A 155 -14.61 8.46 -14.29
CA GLU A 155 -13.28 8.33 -13.66
C GLU A 155 -12.26 9.31 -14.27
N LEU A 156 -12.45 9.75 -15.52
CA LEU A 156 -11.55 10.68 -16.22
C LEU A 156 -12.33 11.87 -16.77
N PHE A 157 -11.63 13.00 -16.89
CA PHE A 157 -12.23 14.30 -17.20
C PHE A 157 -11.52 14.97 -18.37
N SER A 158 -12.29 15.75 -19.14
CA SER A 158 -11.73 16.62 -20.18
C SER A 158 -11.27 17.95 -19.58
N TYR A 159 -10.34 18.61 -20.27
CA TYR A 159 -9.86 19.94 -19.86
C TYR A 159 -11.00 20.98 -19.81
N ALA A 160 -11.98 20.86 -20.71
CA ALA A 160 -13.17 21.72 -20.73
C ALA A 160 -14.02 21.59 -19.45
N PHE A 161 -14.23 20.36 -18.98
CA PHE A 161 -14.98 20.13 -17.75
C PHE A 161 -14.23 20.66 -16.52
N TYR A 162 -12.90 20.47 -16.47
CA TYR A 162 -12.05 21.04 -15.43
C TYR A 162 -12.17 22.58 -15.36
N GLN A 163 -12.11 23.26 -16.51
CA GLN A 163 -12.28 24.71 -16.54
C GLN A 163 -13.68 25.14 -16.07
N GLN A 164 -14.74 24.48 -16.55
CA GLN A 164 -16.11 24.80 -16.14
C GLN A 164 -16.30 24.63 -14.63
N LEU A 165 -15.73 23.56 -14.05
CA LEU A 165 -15.73 23.33 -12.61
C LEU A 165 -15.06 24.47 -11.87
N ARG A 166 -13.88 24.95 -12.30
CA ARG A 166 -13.20 26.07 -11.63
C ARG A 166 -14.02 27.35 -11.68
N HIS A 167 -14.67 27.65 -12.81
CA HIS A 167 -15.50 28.86 -12.94
C HIS A 167 -16.81 28.81 -12.11
N HIS A 168 -17.41 27.62 -11.96
CA HIS A 168 -18.70 27.46 -11.28
C HIS A 168 -18.59 26.84 -9.88
N ASN A 169 -17.37 26.74 -9.34
CA ASN A 169 -17.09 26.13 -8.06
C ASN A 169 -17.71 26.93 -6.88
N ARG A 170 -18.58 26.28 -6.11
CA ARG A 170 -19.16 26.86 -4.88
C ARG A 170 -18.69 26.17 -3.61
N VAL A 171 -18.26 24.91 -3.68
CA VAL A 171 -18.06 24.00 -2.54
C VAL A 171 -16.60 23.72 -2.21
N PHE A 172 -15.69 23.87 -3.18
CA PHE A 172 -14.24 23.70 -3.01
C PHE A 172 -13.56 25.06 -2.83
N GLN A 173 -12.45 25.11 -2.09
CA GLN A 173 -11.54 26.25 -2.10
C GLN A 173 -10.94 26.41 -3.50
N ASP A 174 -10.48 25.30 -4.09
CA ASP A 174 -10.02 25.22 -5.47
C ASP A 174 -10.07 23.75 -5.95
N VAL A 175 -9.90 23.54 -7.24
CA VAL A 175 -9.80 22.23 -7.90
C VAL A 175 -8.59 22.24 -8.83
N CYS A 176 -7.74 21.21 -8.75
CA CYS A 176 -6.63 21.00 -9.67
C CYS A 176 -6.88 19.77 -10.53
N ALA A 177 -6.27 19.77 -11.71
CA ALA A 177 -6.29 18.65 -12.64
C ALA A 177 -4.86 18.21 -12.96
N PHE A 178 -4.70 16.94 -13.28
CA PHE A 178 -3.42 16.36 -13.70
C PHE A 178 -3.67 15.20 -14.65
N GLY A 179 -2.70 14.91 -15.51
CA GLY A 179 -2.79 13.78 -16.45
C GLY A 179 -2.95 12.47 -15.69
N SER A 180 -3.87 11.61 -16.14
CA SER A 180 -4.11 10.29 -15.56
C SER A 180 -2.99 9.27 -15.80
N PHE A 181 -2.02 9.64 -16.62
CA PHE A 181 -0.83 8.87 -16.95
C PHE A 181 0.43 9.74 -16.86
N ASP A 182 1.56 9.09 -16.61
CA ASP A 182 2.87 9.73 -16.72
C ASP A 182 3.32 9.77 -18.18
N ASN A 183 3.97 10.87 -18.54
CA ASN A 183 4.59 11.03 -19.83
C ASN A 183 6.03 10.55 -19.75
N GLY A 184 6.42 9.61 -20.61
CA GLY A 184 7.84 9.34 -20.82
C GLY A 184 8.51 10.59 -21.39
N LEU A 185 9.66 10.97 -20.82
CA LEU A 185 10.41 12.15 -21.19
C LEU A 185 11.85 11.79 -21.53
N SER A 186 12.33 12.33 -22.63
CA SER A 186 13.75 12.43 -22.92
C SER A 186 14.27 13.75 -22.33
N LEU A 187 15.05 13.64 -21.25
CA LEU A 187 15.64 14.78 -20.54
C LEU A 187 17.10 14.93 -20.96
N ARG A 188 17.43 16.06 -21.59
CA ARG A 188 18.82 16.47 -21.85
C ARG A 188 19.21 17.62 -20.92
N ALA A 189 20.27 17.39 -20.15
CA ALA A 189 20.89 18.41 -19.31
C ALA A 189 22.40 18.46 -19.62
N GLY A 190 22.81 19.48 -20.37
CA GLY A 190 24.16 19.55 -20.95
C GLY A 190 24.40 18.36 -21.91
N ASN A 191 25.46 17.59 -21.67
CA ASN A 191 25.81 16.41 -22.48
C ASN A 191 25.14 15.11 -22.00
N SER A 192 24.35 15.15 -20.92
CA SER A 192 23.68 13.96 -20.39
C SER A 192 22.27 13.85 -20.94
N LEU A 193 21.94 12.70 -21.55
CA LEU A 193 20.62 12.34 -22.03
C LEU A 193 20.08 11.16 -21.20
N THR A 194 18.94 11.35 -20.54
CA THR A 194 18.35 10.35 -19.65
C THR A 194 16.84 10.25 -19.86
N SER A 195 16.28 9.06 -19.65
CA SER A 195 14.83 8.89 -19.58
C SER A 195 14.32 9.34 -18.22
N ALA A 196 13.20 10.04 -18.21
CA ALA A 196 12.51 10.51 -17.01
C ALA A 196 11.00 10.38 -17.17
N HIS A 197 10.25 10.46 -16.08
CA HIS A 197 8.78 10.49 -16.10
C HIS A 197 8.26 11.87 -15.72
N GLY A 198 7.32 12.40 -16.50
CA GLY A 198 6.72 13.71 -16.30
C GLY A 198 5.22 13.64 -16.06
N ARG A 199 4.74 14.35 -15.04
CA ARG A 199 3.31 14.53 -14.82
C ARG A 199 2.88 15.91 -15.31
N LEU A 200 1.89 15.95 -16.19
CA LEU A 200 1.24 17.21 -16.58
C LEU A 200 0.25 17.60 -15.49
N VAL A 201 0.32 18.84 -14.99
CA VAL A 201 -0.49 19.34 -13.87
C VAL A 201 -0.98 20.75 -14.11
N SER A 202 -2.14 21.09 -13.57
CA SER A 202 -2.65 22.45 -13.64
C SER A 202 -1.79 23.41 -12.81
N GLY A 203 -1.77 24.69 -13.19
CA GLY A 203 -0.90 25.68 -12.53
C GLY A 203 -1.17 25.88 -11.03
N ASN A 204 -2.37 25.55 -10.55
CA ASN A 204 -2.73 25.60 -9.12
C ASN A 204 -2.47 24.28 -8.36
N TYR A 205 -1.86 23.28 -8.99
CA TYR A 205 -1.69 21.95 -8.41
C TYR A 205 -0.91 21.97 -7.08
N PHE A 206 0.26 22.62 -7.06
CA PHE A 206 1.10 22.65 -5.86
C PHE A 206 0.50 23.51 -4.75
N SER A 207 -0.15 24.63 -5.10
CA SER A 207 -0.78 25.52 -4.13
C SER A 207 -2.01 24.86 -3.49
N LEU A 208 -2.84 24.16 -4.27
CA LEU A 208 -3.98 23.40 -3.75
C LEU A 208 -3.50 22.31 -2.78
N LEU A 209 -2.45 21.58 -3.12
CA LEU A 209 -1.86 20.55 -2.25
C LEU A 209 -1.05 21.15 -1.08
N GLY A 210 -0.78 22.46 -1.06
CA GLY A 210 0.03 23.10 -0.02
C GLY A 210 1.48 22.59 0.01
N VAL A 211 2.03 22.22 -1.15
CA VAL A 211 3.40 21.72 -1.28
C VAL A 211 4.35 22.91 -1.31
N ARG A 212 5.25 22.98 -0.33
CA ARG A 212 6.27 24.03 -0.25
C ARG A 212 7.54 23.61 -0.99
N PRO A 213 8.17 24.51 -1.76
CA PRO A 213 9.41 24.19 -2.46
C PRO A 213 10.56 23.91 -1.50
N PHE A 214 11.40 22.94 -1.85
CA PHE A 214 12.70 22.75 -1.22
C PHE A 214 13.70 23.80 -1.70
N LEU A 215 13.67 24.09 -3.00
CA LEU A 215 14.43 25.15 -3.66
C LEU A 215 13.56 25.83 -4.72
N GLY A 216 13.74 27.14 -4.90
CA GLY A 216 13.05 27.91 -5.94
C GLY A 216 11.56 28.11 -5.66
N ARG A 217 10.75 28.02 -6.70
CA ARG A 217 9.28 28.17 -6.64
C ARG A 217 8.58 26.96 -7.25
N MET A 218 7.32 26.75 -6.85
CA MET A 218 6.44 25.79 -7.51
C MET A 218 5.78 26.39 -8.75
N LEU A 219 5.14 25.54 -9.57
CA LEU A 219 4.27 26.02 -10.65
C LEU A 219 3.11 26.84 -10.06
N ALA A 220 2.75 27.89 -10.77
CA ALA A 220 1.65 28.78 -10.46
C ALA A 220 0.68 28.88 -11.66
N PRO A 221 -0.55 29.40 -11.48
CA PRO A 221 -1.53 29.54 -12.56
C PRO A 221 -1.00 30.28 -13.80
N GLU A 222 -0.08 31.22 -13.62
CA GLU A 222 0.51 32.01 -14.71
C GLU A 222 1.40 31.14 -15.63
N ASP A 223 2.03 30.09 -15.09
CA ASP A 223 2.84 29.14 -15.86
C ASP A 223 1.99 28.19 -16.70
N ASP A 224 0.70 28.07 -16.39
CA ASP A 224 -0.27 27.17 -17.04
C ASP A 224 -1.24 27.93 -17.94
N SER A 225 -0.69 28.84 -18.75
CA SER A 225 -1.44 29.66 -19.69
C SER A 225 -0.90 29.53 -21.11
N ALA A 226 -1.77 29.72 -22.10
CA ALA A 226 -1.37 29.70 -23.50
C ALA A 226 -0.38 30.85 -23.78
N GLY A 227 0.87 30.51 -24.08
CA GLY A 227 1.95 31.48 -24.31
C GLY A 227 2.91 31.69 -23.12
N ALA A 228 2.66 31.06 -21.96
CA ALA A 228 3.65 31.01 -20.89
C ALA A 228 4.92 30.29 -21.35
N GLY A 229 6.08 30.75 -20.87
CA GLY A 229 7.36 30.09 -21.12
C GLY A 229 7.37 28.67 -20.52
N PRO A 230 7.88 27.64 -21.24
CA PRO A 230 7.89 26.27 -20.72
C PRO A 230 8.70 26.19 -19.42
N THR A 231 8.03 25.81 -18.35
CA THR A 231 8.59 25.77 -16.99
C THR A 231 8.40 24.38 -16.40
N ALA A 232 9.41 23.90 -15.67
CA ALA A 232 9.38 22.59 -15.04
C ALA A 232 9.71 22.69 -13.54
N VAL A 233 9.05 21.86 -12.73
CA VAL A 233 9.44 21.60 -11.34
C VAL A 233 9.97 20.18 -11.26
N ILE A 234 11.17 20.00 -10.72
CA ILE A 234 11.81 18.68 -10.64
C ILE A 234 11.67 18.07 -9.25
N SER A 235 11.66 16.74 -9.18
CA SER A 235 11.68 16.03 -7.93
C SER A 235 13.04 16.16 -7.22
N TYR A 236 13.02 16.11 -5.89
CA TYR A 236 14.26 16.00 -5.09
C TYR A 236 15.14 14.82 -5.55
N ARG A 237 14.50 13.70 -5.96
CA ARG A 237 15.18 12.50 -6.45
C ARG A 237 15.94 12.77 -7.75
N LEU A 238 15.28 13.40 -8.73
CA LEU A 238 15.91 13.78 -9.99
C LEU A 238 17.05 14.77 -9.75
N TRP A 239 16.82 15.79 -8.91
CA TRP A 239 17.85 16.75 -8.53
C TRP A 239 19.08 16.09 -7.89
N SER A 240 18.86 15.12 -7.00
CA SER A 240 19.96 14.41 -6.33
C SER A 240 20.73 13.47 -7.27
N ARG A 241 20.06 12.81 -8.22
CA ARG A 241 20.70 11.81 -9.09
C ARG A 241 21.35 12.43 -10.32
N GLN A 242 20.71 13.42 -10.94
CA GLN A 242 21.09 13.97 -12.24
C GLN A 242 21.85 15.29 -12.12
N PHE A 243 21.56 16.07 -11.08
CA PHE A 243 22.15 17.40 -10.88
C PHE A 243 23.06 17.46 -9.65
N SER A 244 23.43 16.32 -9.07
CA SER A 244 24.35 16.22 -7.92
C SER A 244 24.02 17.14 -6.74
N ARG A 245 22.73 17.47 -6.54
CA ARG A 245 22.26 18.43 -5.53
C ARG A 245 22.82 19.85 -5.70
N ASP A 246 23.12 20.25 -6.93
CA ASP A 246 23.59 21.60 -7.26
C ASP A 246 22.44 22.63 -7.16
N PRO A 247 22.52 23.62 -6.26
CA PRO A 247 21.48 24.64 -6.11
C PRO A 247 21.39 25.60 -7.30
N SER A 248 22.43 25.67 -8.14
CA SER A 248 22.40 26.47 -9.37
C SER A 248 21.50 25.89 -10.45
N VAL A 249 20.81 24.77 -10.18
CA VAL A 249 19.79 24.20 -11.07
C VAL A 249 18.62 25.15 -11.35
N LEU A 250 18.34 26.09 -10.46
CA LEU A 250 17.25 27.05 -10.62
C LEU A 250 17.51 27.98 -11.83
N GLY A 251 16.52 28.10 -12.71
CA GLY A 251 16.63 28.87 -13.95
C GLY A 251 17.48 28.23 -15.04
N LYS A 252 18.15 27.09 -14.79
CA LYS A 252 18.83 26.34 -15.85
C LYS A 252 17.80 25.81 -16.84
N THR A 253 18.15 25.94 -18.11
CA THR A 253 17.38 25.37 -19.21
C THR A 253 17.77 23.91 -19.41
N VAL A 254 16.77 23.04 -19.49
CA VAL A 254 16.89 21.63 -19.88
C VAL A 254 16.04 21.37 -21.10
N GLU A 255 16.47 20.44 -21.95
CA GLU A 255 15.69 20.02 -23.10
C GLU A 255 14.80 18.84 -22.66
N ILE A 256 13.49 18.98 -22.84
CA ILE A 256 12.51 17.92 -22.58
C ILE A 256 11.81 17.64 -23.90
N ASN A 257 11.98 16.44 -24.44
CA ASN A 257 11.40 16.03 -25.73
C ASN A 257 11.66 17.09 -26.83
N GLY A 258 12.88 17.62 -26.93
CA GLY A 258 13.26 18.63 -27.93
C GLY A 258 12.87 20.08 -27.62
N THR A 259 12.15 20.32 -26.51
CA THR A 259 11.68 21.65 -26.12
C THR A 259 12.47 22.15 -24.92
N ALA A 260 12.90 23.42 -24.94
CA ALA A 260 13.62 24.04 -23.84
C ALA A 260 12.65 24.39 -22.68
N PHE A 261 12.92 23.86 -21.48
CA PHE A 261 12.21 24.16 -20.25
C PHE A 261 13.15 24.78 -19.22
N SER A 262 12.69 25.82 -18.52
CA SER A 262 13.40 26.39 -17.37
C SER A 262 12.99 25.69 -16.07
N ILE A 263 13.96 25.33 -15.23
CA ILE A 263 13.68 24.71 -13.93
C ILE A 263 13.31 25.80 -12.92
N ALA A 264 12.04 25.84 -12.51
CA ALA A 264 11.54 26.81 -11.53
C ALA A 264 11.83 26.43 -10.07
N GLY A 265 11.87 25.13 -9.76
CA GLY A 265 12.06 24.68 -8.39
C GLY A 265 12.21 23.17 -8.23
N VAL A 266 12.48 22.78 -6.97
CA VAL A 266 12.66 21.40 -6.54
C VAL A 266 11.64 21.06 -5.46
N THR A 267 10.95 19.93 -5.60
CA THR A 267 10.00 19.44 -4.59
C THR A 267 10.69 18.99 -3.30
N PRO A 268 9.97 18.95 -2.16
CA PRO A 268 10.53 18.41 -0.93
C PRO A 268 10.77 16.90 -1.03
N PRO A 269 11.76 16.34 -0.31
CA PRO A 269 12.18 14.93 -0.42
C PRO A 269 11.08 13.91 -0.09
N GLY A 270 10.03 14.32 0.62
CA GLY A 270 8.88 13.48 0.95
C GLY A 270 7.76 13.51 -0.07
N PHE A 271 7.81 14.37 -1.10
CA PHE A 271 6.74 14.52 -2.08
C PHE A 271 7.03 13.69 -3.35
N PHE A 272 6.14 12.73 -3.62
CA PHE A 272 6.22 11.81 -4.76
C PHE A 272 5.07 12.01 -5.76
N GLY A 273 4.30 13.08 -5.62
CA GLY A 273 3.06 13.30 -6.36
C GLY A 273 1.81 12.95 -5.54
N GLU A 274 0.66 13.14 -6.18
CA GLU A 274 -0.68 12.83 -5.65
C GLU A 274 -1.04 11.35 -5.72
N THR A 275 -0.29 10.59 -6.51
CA THR A 275 -0.48 9.18 -6.78
C THR A 275 0.62 8.34 -6.13
N LEU A 276 0.25 7.39 -5.27
CA LEU A 276 1.17 6.44 -4.68
C LEU A 276 1.34 5.21 -5.60
N GLN A 277 2.41 5.26 -6.42
CA GLN A 277 2.77 4.27 -7.43
C GLN A 277 4.27 3.93 -7.36
N ALA A 278 4.66 2.83 -8.02
CA ALA A 278 6.07 2.56 -8.31
C ALA A 278 6.58 3.58 -9.34
N ASP A 279 7.87 3.95 -9.25
CA ASP A 279 8.52 4.96 -10.09
C ASP A 279 7.71 6.27 -10.23
N PRO A 280 7.61 7.06 -9.15
CA PRO A 280 6.85 8.31 -9.17
C PRO A 280 7.43 9.32 -10.18
N PRO A 281 6.66 10.35 -10.56
CA PRO A 281 7.09 11.38 -11.49
C PRO A 281 8.43 12.01 -11.08
N ASP A 282 9.32 12.16 -12.04
CA ASP A 282 10.60 12.85 -11.84
C ASP A 282 10.46 14.36 -11.95
N MET A 283 9.42 14.85 -12.63
CA MET A 283 9.11 16.27 -12.80
C MET A 283 7.63 16.51 -13.06
N TRP A 284 7.21 17.75 -12.84
CA TRP A 284 5.86 18.25 -13.09
C TRP A 284 5.91 19.41 -14.09
N LEU A 285 5.01 19.39 -15.06
CA LEU A 285 4.94 20.31 -16.20
C LEU A 285 3.52 20.89 -16.30
N PRO A 286 3.32 22.16 -16.70
CA PRO A 286 1.99 22.73 -16.87
C PRO A 286 1.15 22.00 -17.93
N LEU A 287 -0.16 21.86 -17.72
CA LEU A 287 -1.08 21.29 -18.71
C LEU A 287 -0.97 22.02 -20.05
N ALA A 288 -0.81 23.34 -20.05
CA ALA A 288 -0.61 24.17 -21.25
C ALA A 288 0.56 23.70 -22.14
N THR A 289 1.53 22.96 -21.58
CA THR A 289 2.68 22.41 -22.31
C THR A 289 2.44 21.02 -22.92
N GLN A 290 1.23 20.45 -22.75
CA GLN A 290 0.87 19.12 -23.24
C GLN A 290 1.19 18.90 -24.73
N PRO A 291 0.88 19.83 -25.66
CA PRO A 291 1.19 19.64 -27.08
C PRO A 291 2.69 19.48 -27.35
N GLN A 292 3.53 20.29 -26.68
CA GLN A 292 4.98 20.28 -26.80
C GLN A 292 5.60 19.01 -26.21
N VAL A 293 5.11 18.59 -25.04
CA VAL A 293 5.61 17.40 -24.32
C VAL A 293 5.20 16.12 -25.05
N SER A 294 3.95 16.04 -25.50
CA SER A 294 3.40 14.84 -26.14
C SER A 294 3.73 14.76 -27.63
N ARG A 295 4.19 15.87 -28.24
CA ARG A 295 4.37 16.04 -29.70
C ARG A 295 3.11 15.63 -30.48
N GLN A 296 1.96 16.09 -30.02
CA GLN A 296 0.63 15.78 -30.56
C GLN A 296 -0.25 17.03 -30.58
N GLU A 297 -1.38 16.95 -31.28
CA GLU A 297 -2.41 17.99 -31.23
C GLU A 297 -2.89 18.22 -29.79
N SER A 298 -3.38 19.43 -29.54
CA SER A 298 -3.80 19.83 -28.21
C SER A 298 -5.02 19.03 -27.74
N MET A 299 -4.87 18.34 -26.62
CA MET A 299 -5.95 17.64 -25.93
C MET A 299 -6.81 18.58 -25.07
N GLN A 300 -6.59 19.89 -25.16
CA GLN A 300 -7.28 20.92 -24.36
C GLN A 300 -8.43 21.59 -25.10
N ALA A 301 -8.73 21.19 -26.33
CA ALA A 301 -9.88 21.68 -27.07
C ALA A 301 -11.20 21.37 -26.32
N PRO A 302 -12.29 22.15 -26.53
CA PRO A 302 -13.60 21.85 -25.93
C PRO A 302 -14.14 20.46 -26.25
N GLN A 303 -13.76 19.94 -27.43
CA GLN A 303 -14.09 18.62 -27.96
C GLN A 303 -12.97 17.59 -27.69
N GLY A 304 -12.01 17.95 -26.82
CA GLY A 304 -10.84 17.14 -26.53
C GLY A 304 -11.16 15.88 -25.74
N PRO A 305 -10.21 14.93 -25.67
CA PRO A 305 -10.42 13.67 -24.97
C PRO A 305 -10.54 13.85 -23.45
N TYR A 306 -10.92 12.76 -22.77
CA TYR A 306 -11.00 12.66 -21.32
C TYR A 306 -9.73 11.96 -20.82
N TRP A 307 -8.82 12.72 -20.21
CA TRP A 307 -7.47 12.26 -19.88
C TRP A 307 -6.93 12.80 -18.55
N LEU A 308 -7.77 13.55 -17.82
CA LEU A 308 -7.39 14.19 -16.57
C LEU A 308 -8.05 13.49 -15.39
N ASP A 309 -7.27 13.34 -14.33
CA ASP A 309 -7.78 13.17 -12.97
C ASP A 309 -7.94 14.54 -12.31
N MET A 310 -8.80 14.62 -11.28
CA MET A 310 -9.03 15.87 -10.55
C MET A 310 -9.05 15.66 -9.04
N ILE A 311 -8.49 16.65 -8.34
CA ILE A 311 -8.53 16.74 -6.88
C ILE A 311 -9.08 18.11 -6.48
N GLY A 312 -10.09 18.10 -5.61
CA GLY A 312 -10.65 19.30 -5.01
C GLY A 312 -10.32 19.38 -3.53
N ARG A 313 -10.15 20.60 -3.00
CA ARG A 313 -10.08 20.85 -1.55
C ARG A 313 -11.39 21.45 -1.09
N LEU A 314 -12.11 20.79 -0.19
CA LEU A 314 -13.37 21.30 0.33
C LEU A 314 -13.17 22.62 1.10
N LYS A 315 -14.12 23.54 1.01
CA LYS A 315 -14.16 24.69 1.93
C LYS A 315 -14.36 24.18 3.37
N PRO A 316 -13.77 24.85 4.38
CA PRO A 316 -13.92 24.45 5.77
C PRO A 316 -15.40 24.33 6.16
N GLY A 317 -15.76 23.18 6.77
CA GLY A 317 -17.12 22.90 7.21
C GLY A 317 -18.11 22.46 6.14
N VAL A 318 -17.71 22.34 4.86
CA VAL A 318 -18.60 21.80 3.81
C VAL A 318 -18.59 20.27 3.87
N PRO A 319 -19.73 19.60 4.08
CA PRO A 319 -19.79 18.15 4.09
C PRO A 319 -19.70 17.57 2.68
N LEU A 320 -19.10 16.39 2.55
CA LEU A 320 -18.91 15.68 1.28
C LEU A 320 -20.23 15.51 0.50
N GLN A 321 -21.35 15.27 1.20
CA GLN A 321 -22.67 15.09 0.60
C GLN A 321 -23.16 16.37 -0.12
N LYS A 322 -22.86 17.56 0.44
CA LYS A 322 -23.21 18.83 -0.20
C LYS A 322 -22.34 19.10 -1.43
N ALA A 323 -21.06 18.72 -1.36
CA ALA A 323 -20.18 18.78 -2.52
C ALA A 323 -20.63 17.83 -3.63
N GLN A 324 -21.01 16.60 -3.26
CA GLN A 324 -21.54 15.59 -4.17
C GLN A 324 -22.77 16.11 -4.92
N ALA A 325 -23.74 16.70 -4.22
CA ALA A 325 -24.94 17.28 -4.85
C ALA A 325 -24.60 18.44 -5.81
N ASN A 326 -23.63 19.29 -5.46
CA ASN A 326 -23.19 20.39 -6.32
C ASN A 326 -22.51 19.87 -7.59
N ILE A 327 -21.61 18.89 -7.47
CA ILE A 327 -20.95 18.27 -8.62
C ILE A 327 -21.93 17.52 -9.50
N SER A 328 -22.91 16.81 -8.94
CA SER A 328 -23.96 16.16 -9.72
C SER A 328 -24.84 17.17 -10.50
N ALA A 329 -24.98 18.40 -10.03
CA ALA A 329 -25.66 19.46 -10.79
C ALA A 329 -24.77 20.02 -11.92
N LEU A 330 -23.50 20.32 -11.64
CA LEU A 330 -22.55 20.82 -12.65
C LEU A 330 -22.30 19.80 -13.75
N HIS A 331 -22.19 18.52 -13.40
CA HIS A 331 -22.05 17.42 -14.34
C HIS A 331 -23.22 17.34 -15.32
N ARG A 332 -24.47 17.40 -14.82
CA ARG A 332 -25.66 17.40 -15.68
C ARG A 332 -25.69 18.61 -16.61
N GLY A 333 -25.33 19.79 -16.09
CA GLY A 333 -25.20 21.01 -16.91
C GLY A 333 -24.18 20.83 -18.04
N PHE A 334 -23.00 20.27 -17.74
CA PHE A 334 -21.98 19.98 -18.75
C PHE A 334 -22.44 18.97 -19.79
N LEU A 335 -23.14 17.91 -19.36
CA LEU A 335 -23.70 16.92 -20.28
C LEU A 335 -24.67 17.58 -21.27
N ASP A 336 -25.59 18.43 -20.79
CA ASP A 336 -26.60 19.07 -21.61
C ASP A 336 -26.03 20.18 -22.53
N GLU A 337 -25.09 20.98 -22.04
CA GLU A 337 -24.52 22.13 -22.75
C GLU A 337 -23.44 21.72 -23.75
N VAL A 338 -22.52 20.85 -23.32
CA VAL A 338 -21.31 20.51 -24.09
C VAL A 338 -21.51 19.17 -24.78
N VAL A 339 -21.73 18.09 -24.01
CA VAL A 339 -21.66 16.72 -24.54
C VAL A 339 -22.82 16.38 -25.48
N ARG A 340 -24.04 16.85 -25.20
CA ARG A 340 -25.24 16.53 -25.99
C ARG A 340 -25.11 16.89 -27.47
N SER A 341 -24.40 17.97 -27.78
CA SER A 341 -24.16 18.42 -29.16
C SER A 341 -23.08 17.60 -29.88
N GLN A 342 -22.29 16.82 -29.14
CA GLN A 342 -21.11 16.11 -29.63
C GLN A 342 -21.37 14.63 -29.89
N VAL A 343 -22.50 14.10 -29.43
CA VAL A 343 -22.80 12.67 -29.46
C VAL A 343 -24.10 12.38 -30.23
N SER A 344 -24.18 11.19 -30.83
CA SER A 344 -25.42 10.73 -31.48
C SER A 344 -26.56 10.54 -30.47
N ALA A 345 -27.81 10.56 -30.93
CA ALA A 345 -28.99 10.36 -30.07
C ALA A 345 -28.92 9.03 -29.28
N LYS A 346 -28.46 7.95 -29.93
CA LYS A 346 -28.27 6.65 -29.29
C LYS A 346 -27.19 6.69 -28.19
N ARG A 347 -26.09 7.40 -28.44
CA ARG A 347 -25.00 7.56 -27.46
C ARG A 347 -25.45 8.42 -26.28
N TRP A 348 -26.24 9.46 -26.53
CA TRP A 348 -26.82 10.32 -25.51
C TRP A 348 -27.66 9.53 -24.50
N GLU A 349 -28.53 8.62 -24.96
CA GLU A 349 -29.34 7.77 -24.06
C GLU A 349 -28.49 6.95 -23.09
N GLN A 350 -27.30 6.54 -23.50
CA GLN A 350 -26.40 5.73 -22.68
C GLN A 350 -25.61 6.55 -21.65
N ILE A 351 -25.31 7.82 -21.95
CA ILE A 351 -24.45 8.67 -21.11
C ILE A 351 -25.23 9.70 -20.29
N ARG A 352 -26.48 10.02 -20.64
CA ARG A 352 -27.27 11.06 -19.95
C ARG A 352 -27.51 10.79 -18.45
N ASN A 353 -27.40 9.52 -18.04
CA ASN A 353 -27.55 9.08 -16.65
C ASN A 353 -26.19 8.82 -15.96
N SER A 354 -25.08 9.20 -16.60
CA SER A 354 -23.76 9.13 -15.97
C SER A 354 -23.65 10.10 -14.78
N PHE A 355 -22.74 9.80 -13.86
CA PHE A 355 -22.54 10.56 -12.64
C PHE A 355 -21.07 10.55 -12.24
N ILE A 356 -20.69 11.50 -11.38
CA ILE A 356 -19.36 11.58 -10.77
C ILE A 356 -19.49 11.24 -9.30
N VAL A 357 -18.67 10.33 -8.79
CA VAL A 357 -18.60 10.03 -7.35
C VAL A 357 -17.46 10.85 -6.72
N LEU A 358 -17.70 11.46 -5.57
CA LEU A 358 -16.66 12.11 -4.79
C LEU A 358 -16.17 11.17 -3.69
N THR A 359 -14.87 10.90 -3.67
CA THR A 359 -14.25 10.03 -2.66
C THR A 359 -13.22 10.78 -1.81
N PRO A 360 -12.99 10.40 -0.53
CA PRO A 360 -11.97 11.04 0.29
C PRO A 360 -10.56 10.91 -0.32
N GLY A 361 -9.94 12.05 -0.64
CA GLY A 361 -8.64 12.14 -1.33
C GLY A 361 -7.43 12.37 -0.45
N GLY A 362 -7.59 12.45 0.87
CA GLY A 362 -6.47 12.75 1.79
C GLY A 362 -5.33 11.73 1.81
N ARG A 363 -5.50 10.59 1.16
CA ARG A 363 -4.48 9.57 1.01
C ARG A 363 -4.01 9.39 -0.44
N GLY A 364 -4.42 10.30 -1.33
CA GLY A 364 -4.12 10.27 -2.75
C GLY A 364 -4.77 9.12 -3.51
N LEU A 365 -4.51 9.12 -4.81
CA LEU A 365 -4.74 7.98 -5.70
C LEU A 365 -3.69 6.90 -5.36
N SER A 366 -4.04 5.62 -5.42
CA SER A 366 -3.06 4.58 -5.18
C SER A 366 -3.45 3.23 -5.80
N GLU A 367 -2.81 2.89 -6.91
CA GLU A 367 -2.86 1.54 -7.50
C GLU A 367 -2.41 0.48 -6.47
N LEU A 368 -1.34 0.79 -5.74
CA LEU A 368 -0.82 -0.09 -4.71
C LEU A 368 -1.86 -0.33 -3.60
N ARG A 369 -2.67 0.66 -3.25
CA ARG A 369 -3.76 0.47 -2.29
C ARG A 369 -4.79 -0.48 -2.85
N GLU A 370 -5.28 -0.26 -4.06
CA GLU A 370 -6.38 -1.05 -4.61
C GLU A 370 -5.99 -2.51 -4.82
N ASN A 371 -4.82 -2.73 -5.42
CA ASN A 371 -4.32 -4.08 -5.72
C ASN A 371 -3.94 -4.87 -4.46
N PHE A 372 -3.45 -4.19 -3.40
CA PHE A 372 -2.94 -4.88 -2.21
C PHE A 372 -3.86 -4.79 -0.98
N THR A 373 -4.94 -4.00 -0.97
CA THR A 373 -5.82 -3.88 0.22
C THR A 373 -6.36 -5.23 0.69
N LYS A 374 -7.05 -5.97 -0.20
CA LYS A 374 -7.65 -7.27 0.17
C LYS A 374 -6.58 -8.31 0.53
N PRO A 375 -5.51 -8.51 -0.27
CA PRO A 375 -4.43 -9.42 0.09
C PRO A 375 -3.77 -9.08 1.44
N LEU A 376 -3.53 -7.80 1.73
CA LEU A 376 -2.90 -7.38 2.99
C LEU A 376 -3.77 -7.66 4.21
N TYR A 377 -5.09 -7.48 4.13
CA TYR A 377 -5.99 -7.84 5.23
C TYR A 377 -6.06 -9.36 5.45
N ILE A 378 -6.09 -10.15 4.38
CA ILE A 378 -6.02 -11.62 4.47
C ILE A 378 -4.70 -12.04 5.13
N LEU A 379 -3.58 -11.45 4.70
CA LEU A 379 -2.26 -11.74 5.23
C LEU A 379 -2.12 -11.30 6.70
N LEU A 380 -2.69 -10.15 7.07
CA LEU A 380 -2.75 -9.69 8.47
C LEU A 380 -3.52 -10.69 9.34
N GLY A 381 -4.66 -11.19 8.86
CA GLY A 381 -5.42 -12.24 9.56
C GLY A 381 -4.63 -13.55 9.72
N ALA A 382 -3.98 -14.00 8.65
CA ALA A 382 -3.16 -15.21 8.67
C ALA A 382 -1.98 -15.10 9.65
N VAL A 383 -1.26 -13.97 9.63
CA VAL A 383 -0.13 -13.73 10.52
C VAL A 383 -0.59 -13.47 11.97
N GLY A 384 -1.80 -12.94 12.16
CA GLY A 384 -2.48 -12.90 13.46
C GLY A 384 -2.72 -14.30 14.05
N LEU A 385 -3.18 -15.26 13.22
CA LEU A 385 -3.33 -16.67 13.64
C LEU A 385 -1.98 -17.31 13.99
N ILE A 386 -0.93 -17.04 13.20
CA ILE A 386 0.44 -17.50 13.50
C ILE A 386 0.90 -16.97 14.87
N LEU A 387 0.61 -15.70 15.17
CA LEU A 387 0.92 -15.12 16.47
C LEU A 387 0.13 -15.78 17.61
N LEU A 388 -1.14 -16.17 17.39
CA LEU A 388 -1.90 -16.91 18.40
C LEU A 388 -1.30 -18.30 18.67
N ILE A 389 -0.79 -18.98 17.63
CA ILE A 389 -0.05 -20.25 17.80
C ILE A 389 1.25 -20.01 18.58
N ALA A 390 2.00 -18.98 18.23
CA ALA A 390 3.21 -18.58 18.96
C ALA A 390 2.89 -18.32 20.45
N CYS A 391 1.81 -17.61 20.74
CA CYS A 391 1.33 -17.38 22.10
C CYS A 391 0.97 -18.67 22.82
N ALA A 392 0.27 -19.61 22.17
CA ALA A 392 -0.10 -20.90 22.75
C ALA A 392 1.14 -21.74 23.09
N ASN A 393 2.14 -21.76 22.20
CA ASN A 393 3.43 -22.41 22.44
C ASN A 393 4.13 -21.83 23.67
N VAL A 394 4.23 -20.51 23.74
CA VAL A 394 4.86 -19.82 24.88
C VAL A 394 4.06 -20.04 26.17
N ALA A 395 2.73 -20.05 26.10
CA ALA A 395 1.87 -20.36 27.24
C ALA A 395 2.13 -21.78 27.76
N ASN A 396 2.26 -22.77 26.88
CA ASN A 396 2.58 -24.15 27.26
C ASN A 396 3.95 -24.27 27.92
N LEU A 397 4.96 -23.57 27.38
CA LEU A 397 6.30 -23.53 28.00
C LEU A 397 6.27 -22.83 29.37
N LEU A 398 5.53 -21.73 29.50
CA LEU A 398 5.34 -21.03 30.77
C LEU A 398 4.57 -21.87 31.78
N MET A 399 3.57 -22.64 31.34
CA MET A 399 2.86 -23.60 32.18
C MET A 399 3.82 -24.66 32.73
N ALA A 400 4.61 -25.31 31.86
CA ALA A 400 5.59 -26.31 32.28
C ALA A 400 6.57 -25.75 33.33
N ARG A 401 7.00 -24.49 33.13
CA ARG A 401 7.87 -23.78 34.08
C ARG A 401 7.17 -23.41 35.38
N ALA A 402 5.89 -23.04 35.34
CA ALA A 402 5.09 -22.74 36.53
C ALA A 402 4.90 -23.98 37.40
N THR A 403 4.73 -25.17 36.82
CA THR A 403 4.69 -26.45 37.55
C THR A 403 6.02 -26.73 38.23
N ALA A 404 7.16 -26.51 37.55
CA ALA A 404 8.49 -26.66 38.15
C ALA A 404 8.72 -25.69 39.34
N ARG A 405 8.03 -24.54 39.35
CA ARG A 405 8.09 -23.53 40.43
C ARG A 405 7.00 -23.65 41.49
N GLN A 406 6.18 -24.69 41.42
CA GLN A 406 4.99 -24.78 42.27
C GLN A 406 5.34 -24.76 43.77
N ARG A 407 6.44 -25.41 44.18
CA ARG A 407 6.93 -25.36 45.58
C ARG A 407 7.24 -23.93 46.04
N GLU A 408 7.92 -23.14 45.22
CA GLU A 408 8.28 -21.74 45.53
C GLU A 408 7.02 -20.87 45.70
N VAL A 409 6.06 -21.04 44.78
CA VAL A 409 4.79 -20.29 44.82
C VAL A 409 3.96 -20.66 46.04
N SER A 410 3.88 -21.95 46.38
CA SER A 410 3.18 -22.43 47.57
C SER A 410 3.82 -21.92 48.87
N MET A 411 5.16 -21.86 48.95
CA MET A 411 5.85 -21.27 50.10
C MET A 411 5.54 -19.78 50.26
N ARG A 412 5.50 -19.01 49.17
CA ARG A 412 5.12 -17.58 49.21
C ARG A 412 3.67 -17.36 49.66
N LEU A 413 2.75 -18.20 49.18
CA LEU A 413 1.35 -18.17 49.62
C LEU A 413 1.22 -18.51 51.11
N ALA A 414 2.00 -19.49 51.60
CA ALA A 414 2.03 -19.86 53.02
C ALA A 414 2.61 -18.74 53.92
N LEU A 415 3.56 -17.96 53.40
CA LEU A 415 4.12 -16.77 54.06
C LEU A 415 3.21 -15.52 53.97
N GLY A 416 1.98 -15.65 53.47
CA GLY A 416 0.99 -14.57 53.42
C GLY A 416 1.02 -13.69 52.17
N ALA A 417 1.73 -14.07 51.11
CA ALA A 417 1.70 -13.30 49.86
C ALA A 417 0.30 -13.30 49.22
N GLY A 418 -0.27 -12.12 48.98
CA GLY A 418 -1.57 -11.99 48.33
C GLY A 418 -1.57 -12.52 46.89
N ARG A 419 -2.65 -13.20 46.47
CA ARG A 419 -2.81 -13.78 45.12
C ARG A 419 -2.62 -12.76 44.00
N SER A 420 -3.06 -11.52 44.22
CA SER A 420 -2.87 -10.40 43.29
C SER A 420 -1.39 -10.08 43.03
N ARG A 421 -0.52 -10.21 44.04
CA ARG A 421 0.93 -9.98 43.90
C ARG A 421 1.57 -11.00 42.98
N LEU A 422 1.21 -12.27 43.13
CA LEU A 422 1.73 -13.36 42.29
C LEU A 422 1.23 -13.23 40.85
N VAL A 423 -0.04 -12.92 40.65
CA VAL A 423 -0.61 -12.71 39.31
C VAL A 423 0.08 -11.54 38.59
N ARG A 424 0.28 -10.41 39.28
CA ARG A 424 0.99 -9.26 38.72
C ARG A 424 2.45 -9.57 38.38
N GLN A 425 3.14 -10.32 39.22
CA GLN A 425 4.52 -10.75 38.97
C GLN A 425 4.61 -11.58 37.69
N PHE A 426 3.77 -12.61 37.53
CA PHE A 426 3.77 -13.45 36.33
C PHE A 426 3.38 -12.68 35.07
N LEU A 427 2.40 -11.77 35.15
CA LEU A 427 2.06 -10.87 34.06
C LEU A 427 3.24 -9.97 33.66
N THR A 428 3.98 -9.45 34.65
CA THR A 428 5.16 -8.61 34.39
C THR A 428 6.27 -9.41 33.71
N GLU A 429 6.53 -10.65 34.15
CA GLU A 429 7.48 -11.56 33.50
C GLU A 429 7.09 -11.86 32.04
N SER A 430 5.81 -12.14 31.79
CA SER A 430 5.28 -12.42 30.46
C SER A 430 5.32 -11.22 29.52
N ILE A 431 4.92 -10.04 30.01
CA ILE A 431 4.99 -8.80 29.23
C ILE A 431 6.45 -8.45 28.92
N LEU A 432 7.38 -8.59 29.87
CA LEU A 432 8.81 -8.38 29.59
C LEU A 432 9.33 -9.32 28.52
N LEU A 433 8.94 -10.59 28.57
CA LEU A 433 9.32 -11.57 27.56
C LEU A 433 8.75 -11.21 26.18
N ALA A 434 7.48 -10.77 26.12
CA ALA A 434 6.85 -10.26 24.90
C ALA A 434 7.53 -8.99 24.38
N MET A 435 7.96 -8.08 25.25
CA MET A 435 8.70 -6.88 24.85
C MET A 435 10.07 -7.21 24.27
N CYS A 436 10.80 -8.17 24.85
CA CYS A 436 12.05 -8.67 24.25
C CYS A 436 11.79 -9.32 22.88
N GLY A 437 10.73 -10.13 22.77
CA GLY A 437 10.26 -10.68 21.50
C GLY A 437 9.92 -9.60 20.48
N GLY A 438 9.18 -8.56 20.88
CA GLY A 438 8.81 -7.44 20.02
C GLY A 438 9.99 -6.59 19.58
N ALA A 439 11.00 -6.38 20.44
CA ALA A 439 12.23 -5.69 20.06
C ALA A 439 13.01 -6.46 18.99
N ALA A 440 13.18 -7.77 19.16
CA ALA A 440 13.78 -8.63 18.12
C ALA A 440 12.88 -8.71 16.87
N GLY A 441 11.55 -8.73 17.07
CA GLY A 441 10.55 -8.74 16.01
C GLY A 441 10.56 -7.48 15.16
N LEU A 442 10.88 -6.30 15.72
CA LEU A 442 11.05 -5.05 14.96
C LEU A 442 12.23 -5.13 13.99
N LEU A 443 13.34 -5.75 14.42
CA LEU A 443 14.50 -5.98 13.53
C LEU A 443 14.12 -6.92 12.38
N PHE A 444 13.42 -8.02 12.70
CA PHE A 444 12.89 -8.93 11.70
C PHE A 444 11.89 -8.24 10.76
N ALA A 445 10.98 -7.42 11.30
CA ALA A 445 9.97 -6.70 10.52
C ALA A 445 10.61 -5.77 9.50
N ARG A 446 11.64 -5.02 9.91
CA ARG A 446 12.40 -4.13 9.02
C ARG A 446 13.01 -4.91 7.85
N TRP A 447 13.63 -6.06 8.14
CA TRP A 447 14.20 -6.93 7.10
C TRP A 447 13.11 -7.52 6.19
N ALA A 448 12.03 -8.05 6.75
CA ALA A 448 10.94 -8.68 6.01
C ALA A 448 10.20 -7.68 5.11
N THR A 449 9.91 -6.48 5.60
CA THR A 449 9.30 -5.42 4.79
C THR A 449 10.21 -4.98 3.65
N ALA A 450 11.51 -4.83 3.89
CA ALA A 450 12.47 -4.49 2.83
C ALA A 450 12.52 -5.60 1.76
N ALA A 451 12.61 -6.86 2.16
CA ALA A 451 12.59 -7.99 1.25
C ALA A 451 11.29 -8.04 0.42
N LEU A 452 10.15 -7.80 1.05
CA LEU A 452 8.85 -7.79 0.36
C LEU A 452 8.76 -6.66 -0.66
N VAL A 453 9.18 -5.43 -0.29
CA VAL A 453 9.20 -4.29 -1.21
C VAL A 453 10.11 -4.56 -2.42
N THR A 454 11.29 -5.15 -2.22
CA THR A 454 12.19 -5.48 -3.35
C THR A 454 11.61 -6.54 -4.30
N ARG A 455 10.77 -7.45 -3.81
CA ARG A 455 10.11 -8.46 -4.64
C ARG A 455 8.87 -7.92 -5.34
N VAL A 456 8.10 -7.05 -4.69
CA VAL A 456 6.93 -6.40 -5.28
C VAL A 456 7.33 -5.34 -6.30
N ALA A 457 8.53 -4.77 -6.19
CA ALA A 457 9.00 -3.77 -7.14
C ALA A 457 9.03 -4.26 -8.60
N ASN A 458 9.08 -5.58 -8.88
CA ASN A 458 8.92 -6.16 -10.24
C ASN A 458 9.72 -5.42 -11.35
N GLY A 459 10.93 -4.93 -11.05
CA GLY A 459 11.77 -4.18 -12.00
C GLY A 459 11.69 -2.66 -11.91
N ALA A 460 10.79 -2.11 -11.09
CA ALA A 460 10.73 -0.68 -10.78
C ALA A 460 12.01 -0.20 -10.09
N ALA A 461 12.49 0.98 -10.48
CA ALA A 461 13.72 1.56 -9.93
C ALA A 461 13.51 2.09 -8.50
N PHE A 462 12.28 2.46 -8.14
CA PHE A 462 11.95 3.02 -6.83
C PHE A 462 10.49 2.79 -6.42
N VAL A 463 10.27 2.45 -5.14
CA VAL A 463 8.94 2.38 -4.54
C VAL A 463 8.88 3.34 -3.34
N PRO A 464 7.95 4.32 -3.32
CA PRO A 464 7.83 5.34 -2.26
C PRO A 464 7.25 4.80 -0.94
N VAL A 465 7.72 3.64 -0.48
CA VAL A 465 7.32 3.02 0.79
C VAL A 465 8.45 3.17 1.79
N SER A 466 8.26 4.03 2.79
CA SER A 466 9.23 4.14 3.88
C SER A 466 9.15 2.90 4.78
N VAL A 467 10.24 2.15 4.85
CA VAL A 467 10.38 0.96 5.74
C VAL A 467 10.69 1.35 7.20
N SER A 468 10.75 2.64 7.50
CA SER A 468 11.03 3.14 8.85
C SER A 468 9.78 3.00 9.75
N PRO A 469 9.90 2.38 10.94
CA PRO A 469 8.81 2.30 11.90
C PRO A 469 8.39 3.71 12.34
N ASP A 470 7.15 4.10 12.01
CA ASP A 470 6.52 5.31 12.54
C ASP A 470 5.92 5.03 13.94
N SER A 471 5.63 6.09 14.69
CA SER A 471 4.91 6.09 15.96
C SER A 471 3.68 5.18 15.97
N ARG A 472 2.90 5.13 14.88
CA ARG A 472 1.74 4.22 14.73
C ARG A 472 2.15 2.74 14.74
N VAL A 473 3.23 2.41 14.03
CA VAL A 473 3.76 1.04 13.96
C VAL A 473 4.33 0.63 15.31
N LEU A 474 5.06 1.53 15.98
CA LEU A 474 5.58 1.30 17.33
C LEU A 474 4.45 1.13 18.35
N GLY A 475 3.42 1.97 18.28
CA GLY A 475 2.23 1.89 19.14
C GLY A 475 1.43 0.59 18.92
N PHE A 476 1.23 0.19 17.66
CA PHE A 476 0.63 -1.10 17.31
C PHE A 476 1.46 -2.26 17.86
N THR A 477 2.77 -2.27 17.61
CA THR A 477 3.69 -3.32 18.07
C THR A 477 3.70 -3.42 19.60
N LEU A 478 3.73 -2.28 20.29
CA LEU A 478 3.62 -2.22 21.75
C LEU A 478 2.30 -2.80 22.24
N GLY A 479 1.19 -2.43 21.61
CA GLY A 479 -0.14 -2.99 21.89
C GLY A 479 -0.18 -4.50 21.73
N VAL A 480 0.42 -5.02 20.65
CA VAL A 480 0.55 -6.46 20.40
C VAL A 480 1.43 -7.13 21.46
N CYS A 481 2.55 -6.54 21.87
CA CYS A 481 3.41 -7.08 22.93
C CYS A 481 2.67 -7.17 24.27
N VAL A 482 1.92 -6.13 24.65
CA VAL A 482 1.12 -6.13 25.88
C VAL A 482 0.00 -7.16 25.80
N LEU A 483 -0.75 -7.19 24.70
CA LEU A 483 -1.85 -8.14 24.51
C LEU A 483 -1.36 -9.59 24.56
N THR A 484 -0.28 -9.90 23.85
CA THR A 484 0.32 -11.24 23.85
C THR A 484 0.81 -11.62 25.25
N GLY A 485 1.56 -10.75 25.92
CA GLY A 485 2.00 -10.94 27.30
C GLY A 485 0.86 -11.21 28.29
N ILE A 486 -0.28 -10.54 28.13
CA ILE A 486 -1.49 -10.79 28.91
C ILE A 486 -2.09 -12.16 28.56
N LEU A 487 -2.29 -12.46 27.28
CA LEU A 487 -2.91 -13.70 26.81
C LEU A 487 -2.19 -14.95 27.32
N PHE A 488 -0.86 -15.00 27.21
CA PHE A 488 -0.09 -16.18 27.66
C PHE A 488 0.35 -16.12 29.13
N GLY A 489 0.39 -14.93 29.75
CA GLY A 489 0.74 -14.77 31.16
C GLY A 489 -0.40 -15.00 32.13
N LEU A 490 -1.64 -14.66 31.74
CA LEU A 490 -2.80 -14.73 32.63
C LEU A 490 -3.21 -16.17 32.96
N VAL A 491 -3.13 -17.09 31.98
CA VAL A 491 -3.53 -18.49 32.16
C VAL A 491 -2.66 -19.23 33.20
N PRO A 492 -1.32 -19.23 33.13
CA PRO A 492 -0.48 -19.82 34.17
C PRO A 492 -0.60 -19.07 35.51
N ALA A 493 -0.74 -17.73 35.50
CA ALA A 493 -0.89 -16.92 36.71
C ALA A 493 -2.14 -17.31 37.52
N LEU A 494 -3.29 -17.43 36.85
CA LEU A 494 -4.55 -17.80 37.49
C LEU A 494 -4.51 -19.24 38.02
N ARG A 495 -3.90 -20.18 37.30
CA ARG A 495 -3.77 -21.58 37.75
C ARG A 495 -2.81 -21.72 38.93
N ALA A 496 -1.65 -21.08 38.89
CA ALA A 496 -0.69 -21.09 39.99
C ALA A 496 -1.30 -20.52 41.28
N SER A 497 -2.16 -19.49 41.17
CA SER A 497 -2.87 -18.89 42.31
C SER A 497 -3.99 -19.77 42.91
N ARG A 498 -4.50 -20.75 42.15
CA ARG A 498 -5.60 -21.65 42.54
C ARG A 498 -5.13 -22.98 43.14
N GLY A 499 -3.82 -23.26 43.13
CA GLY A 499 -3.27 -24.47 43.75
C GLY A 499 -3.58 -24.50 45.25
N SER A 500 -4.30 -25.53 45.70
CA SER A 500 -4.64 -25.68 47.11
C SER A 500 -3.39 -25.92 47.95
N LEU A 501 -3.20 -25.11 49.02
CA LEU A 501 -2.10 -25.28 49.99
C LEU A 501 -2.04 -26.71 50.54
N THR A 502 -3.18 -27.38 50.66
CA THR A 502 -3.33 -28.73 51.20
C THR A 502 -2.75 -29.83 50.30
N ALA A 503 -2.70 -29.65 48.98
CA ALA A 503 -2.13 -30.64 48.06
C ALA A 503 -0.61 -30.51 47.91
N ALA A 504 -0.06 -29.30 48.08
CA ALA A 504 1.37 -29.04 47.91
C ALA A 504 2.22 -29.43 49.14
N LEU A 505 1.64 -29.37 50.34
CA LEU A 505 2.33 -29.67 51.61
C LEU A 505 2.39 -31.16 51.95
N LYS A 506 1.56 -32.02 51.35
CA LYS A 506 1.50 -33.45 51.68
C LYS A 506 2.55 -34.35 51.00
N GLY A 507 3.46 -33.80 50.20
CA GLY A 507 4.52 -34.59 49.56
C GLY A 507 4.01 -35.53 48.46
N GLY A 508 4.78 -35.68 47.38
CA GLY A 508 4.37 -36.44 46.22
C GLY A 508 4.31 -37.96 46.47
N ALA A 509 3.23 -38.59 45.99
CA ALA A 509 3.18 -39.96 45.46
C ALA A 509 1.75 -40.35 45.06
N LEU A 510 0.72 -39.80 45.72
CA LEU A 510 -0.66 -40.32 45.61
C LEU A 510 -1.63 -39.47 44.77
N ALA A 511 -1.21 -38.32 44.22
CA ALA A 511 -2.07 -37.48 43.38
C ALA A 511 -2.01 -37.81 41.87
N SER A 512 -1.24 -38.83 41.48
CA SER A 512 -1.04 -39.21 40.07
C SER A 512 -1.89 -40.40 39.60
N ALA A 513 -2.63 -41.06 40.50
CA ALA A 513 -3.45 -42.23 40.17
C ALA A 513 -4.88 -42.03 40.66
N GLY A 514 -5.78 -41.65 39.75
CA GLY A 514 -7.23 -41.70 39.95
C GLY A 514 -7.95 -40.36 39.86
N GLY A 515 -8.75 -40.20 38.81
CA GLY A 515 -9.77 -39.16 38.71
C GLY A 515 -9.52 -38.12 37.61
N GLY A 516 -9.92 -38.47 36.39
CA GLY A 516 -9.77 -37.64 35.20
C GLY A 516 -10.41 -36.26 35.34
N ARG A 517 -9.57 -35.22 35.44
CA ARG A 517 -9.87 -33.92 34.87
C ARG A 517 -9.04 -33.78 33.61
N ARG A 518 -9.68 -34.03 32.46
CA ARG A 518 -9.17 -33.62 31.13
C ARG A 518 -8.81 -32.13 31.25
N GLY A 519 -7.54 -31.83 31.46
CA GLY A 519 -7.09 -30.48 31.78
C GLY A 519 -7.30 -29.56 30.58
N PRO A 520 -7.48 -28.25 30.78
CA PRO A 520 -7.59 -27.31 29.67
C PRO A 520 -6.27 -27.20 28.87
N SER A 521 -5.18 -27.84 29.30
CA SER A 521 -3.95 -28.03 28.52
C SER A 521 -4.18 -28.94 27.31
N ASN A 522 -4.95 -30.03 27.43
CA ASN A 522 -5.22 -30.91 26.29
C ASN A 522 -6.12 -30.20 25.27
N ILE A 523 -7.08 -29.39 25.72
CA ILE A 523 -7.88 -28.55 24.82
C ILE A 523 -6.99 -27.54 24.11
N LEU A 524 -6.08 -26.86 24.84
CA LEU A 524 -5.15 -25.89 24.24
C LEU A 524 -4.26 -26.54 23.17
N VAL A 525 -3.72 -27.73 23.46
CA VAL A 525 -2.87 -28.49 22.53
C VAL A 525 -3.67 -28.98 21.32
N VAL A 526 -4.87 -29.52 21.52
CA VAL A 526 -5.73 -29.97 20.41
C VAL A 526 -6.15 -28.80 19.52
N SER A 527 -6.58 -27.67 20.10
CA SER A 527 -6.90 -26.45 19.34
C SER A 527 -5.67 -25.92 18.60
N GLN A 528 -4.50 -25.93 19.23
CA GLN A 528 -3.26 -25.50 18.60
C GLN A 528 -2.89 -26.39 17.41
N VAL A 529 -2.97 -27.72 17.56
CA VAL A 529 -2.68 -28.67 16.48
C VAL A 529 -3.69 -28.48 15.35
N ALA A 530 -4.98 -28.31 15.65
CA ALA A 530 -6.02 -28.05 14.65
C ALA A 530 -5.77 -26.75 13.87
N VAL A 531 -5.46 -25.63 14.55
CA VAL A 531 -5.16 -24.34 13.89
C VAL A 531 -3.85 -24.42 13.10
N SER A 532 -2.83 -25.12 13.61
CA SER A 532 -1.57 -25.32 12.90
C SER A 532 -1.76 -26.14 11.61
N LEU A 533 -2.55 -27.21 11.67
CA LEU A 533 -2.92 -28.00 10.49
C LEU A 533 -3.73 -27.15 9.49
N PHE A 534 -4.70 -26.37 9.96
CA PHE A 534 -5.48 -25.47 9.10
C PHE A 534 -4.58 -24.45 8.37
N LEU A 535 -3.67 -23.79 9.08
CA LEU A 535 -2.72 -22.86 8.48
C LEU A 535 -1.74 -23.57 7.52
N LEU A 536 -1.29 -24.78 7.85
CA LEU A 536 -0.40 -25.54 6.98
C LEU A 536 -1.10 -25.95 5.68
N ILE A 537 -2.36 -26.39 5.76
CA ILE A 537 -3.20 -26.67 4.59
C ILE A 537 -3.39 -25.39 3.78
N GLY A 538 -3.73 -24.26 4.42
CA GLY A 538 -3.89 -22.97 3.75
C GLY A 538 -2.61 -22.50 3.05
N ALA A 539 -1.46 -22.60 3.72
CA ALA A 539 -0.15 -22.28 3.14
C ALA A 539 0.21 -23.22 1.99
N GLY A 540 -0.05 -24.52 2.12
CA GLY A 540 0.15 -25.51 1.05
C GLY A 540 -0.72 -25.23 -0.17
N LEU A 541 -2.00 -24.87 0.04
CA LEU A 541 -2.91 -24.43 -1.02
C LEU A 541 -2.44 -23.14 -1.68
N LEU A 542 -1.95 -22.17 -0.91
CA LEU A 542 -1.40 -20.92 -1.45
C LEU A 542 -0.16 -21.18 -2.30
N VAL A 543 0.77 -22.00 -1.83
CA VAL A 543 1.97 -22.41 -2.59
C VAL A 543 1.56 -23.16 -3.85
N ARG A 544 0.55 -24.05 -3.76
CA ARG A 544 0.01 -24.75 -4.93
C ARG A 544 -0.65 -23.79 -5.91
N ALA A 545 -1.42 -22.81 -5.43
CA ALA A 545 -2.04 -21.79 -6.27
C ALA A 545 -0.99 -20.90 -6.94
N LEU A 546 0.06 -20.49 -6.22
CA LEU A 546 1.17 -19.73 -6.78
C LEU A 546 1.91 -20.54 -7.84
N ARG A 547 2.21 -21.82 -7.57
CA ARG A 547 2.82 -22.71 -8.58
C ARG A 547 1.91 -22.93 -9.79
N ALA A 548 0.60 -23.01 -9.58
CA ALA A 548 -0.36 -23.12 -10.67
C ALA A 548 -0.40 -21.83 -11.52
N LEU A 549 -0.22 -20.66 -10.88
CA LEU A 549 -0.13 -19.35 -11.53
C LEU A 549 1.19 -19.18 -12.30
N GLU A 550 2.30 -19.61 -11.68
CA GLU A 550 3.64 -19.56 -12.28
C GLU A 550 3.72 -20.43 -13.54
N ASN A 551 3.12 -21.63 -13.49
CA ASN A 551 3.09 -22.59 -14.59
C ASN A 551 1.80 -22.51 -15.43
N GLN A 552 1.01 -21.45 -15.26
CA GLN A 552 -0.20 -21.26 -16.07
C GLN A 552 0.21 -21.08 -17.54
N ASP A 553 -0.57 -21.67 -18.45
CA ASP A 553 -0.43 -21.38 -19.87
C ASP A 553 -1.01 -19.99 -20.14
N TRP A 554 -0.12 -19.05 -20.51
CA TRP A 554 -0.46 -17.67 -20.84
C TRP A 554 -0.83 -17.51 -22.33
N GLY A 555 -0.57 -18.53 -23.15
CA GLY A 555 -0.75 -18.48 -24.61
C GLY A 555 0.41 -17.83 -25.37
N PHE A 556 1.45 -17.36 -24.66
CA PHE A 556 2.69 -16.78 -25.21
C PHE A 556 3.91 -17.19 -24.36
N ALA A 557 5.12 -17.06 -24.91
CA ALA A 557 6.37 -17.43 -24.30
C ALA A 557 6.82 -16.37 -23.26
N ARG A 558 6.96 -16.79 -22.01
CA ARG A 558 7.46 -15.92 -20.91
C ARG A 558 8.96 -15.98 -20.71
N ASP A 559 9.57 -17.10 -21.11
CA ASP A 559 11.00 -17.31 -20.99
C ASP A 559 11.66 -16.99 -22.32
N LYS A 560 12.60 -16.02 -22.32
CA LYS A 560 13.49 -15.63 -23.44
C LYS A 560 12.93 -14.62 -24.45
N VAL A 561 11.92 -13.83 -24.10
CA VAL A 561 11.55 -12.63 -24.85
C VAL A 561 12.07 -11.40 -24.09
N LEU A 562 12.90 -10.60 -24.75
CA LEU A 562 13.33 -9.29 -24.24
C LEU A 562 12.48 -8.22 -24.91
N VAL A 563 11.80 -7.40 -24.11
CA VAL A 563 11.04 -6.24 -24.58
C VAL A 563 11.90 -5.00 -24.46
N VAL A 564 12.06 -4.28 -25.57
CA VAL A 564 12.78 -3.02 -25.65
C VAL A 564 11.81 -1.94 -26.12
N ASN A 565 11.48 -1.00 -25.24
CA ASN A 565 10.61 0.11 -25.62
C ASN A 565 11.41 1.15 -26.42
N ILE A 566 10.97 1.45 -27.65
CA ILE A 566 11.52 2.51 -28.48
C ILE A 566 10.46 3.60 -28.69
N ASP A 567 10.90 4.85 -28.59
CA ASP A 567 10.10 6.02 -28.96
C ASP A 567 10.85 6.84 -30.01
N PRO A 568 10.67 6.51 -31.30
CA PRO A 568 11.31 7.24 -32.39
C PRO A 568 10.86 8.69 -32.47
N LYS A 569 9.61 8.99 -32.08
CA LYS A 569 9.14 10.37 -32.07
C LYS A 569 9.96 11.20 -31.09
N ARG A 570 10.27 10.71 -29.89
CA ARG A 570 11.17 11.39 -28.94
C ARG A 570 12.59 11.53 -29.47
N ALA A 571 13.06 10.59 -30.29
CA ALA A 571 14.36 10.69 -30.95
C ALA A 571 14.40 11.67 -32.14
N GLY A 572 13.26 12.25 -32.53
CA GLY A 572 13.18 13.28 -33.58
C GLY A 572 12.81 12.76 -34.97
N TYR A 573 12.48 11.48 -35.11
CA TYR A 573 12.03 10.91 -36.38
C TYR A 573 10.63 11.39 -36.74
N LYS A 574 10.43 11.71 -38.01
CA LYS A 574 9.12 12.06 -38.58
C LYS A 574 8.33 10.80 -38.93
N PRO A 575 6.98 10.86 -38.95
CA PRO A 575 6.11 9.77 -39.37
C PRO A 575 6.57 9.02 -40.63
N ASP A 576 6.96 9.77 -41.66
CA ASP A 576 7.35 9.21 -42.97
C ASP A 576 8.68 8.43 -42.93
N GLU A 577 9.52 8.67 -41.91
CA GLU A 577 10.81 8.00 -41.72
C GLU A 577 10.69 6.70 -40.91
N LEU A 578 9.57 6.51 -40.19
CA LEU A 578 9.39 5.40 -39.26
C LEU A 578 9.39 4.01 -39.94
N PRO A 579 8.73 3.79 -41.09
CA PRO A 579 8.72 2.47 -41.73
C PRO A 579 10.14 1.99 -42.07
N ALA A 580 10.97 2.87 -42.63
CA ALA A 580 12.36 2.55 -42.97
C ALA A 580 13.21 2.30 -41.72
N LEU A 581 13.04 3.10 -40.66
CA LEU A 581 13.72 2.91 -39.39
C LEU A 581 13.38 1.55 -38.76
N TYR A 582 12.10 1.20 -38.70
CA TYR A 582 11.63 -0.05 -38.14
C TYR A 582 12.17 -1.27 -38.90
N GLN A 583 12.18 -1.20 -40.23
CA GLN A 583 12.78 -2.25 -41.05
C GLN A 583 14.27 -2.42 -40.75
N GLN A 584 15.04 -1.33 -40.72
CA GLN A 584 16.47 -1.37 -40.41
C GLN A 584 16.76 -1.89 -39.00
N LEU A 585 15.95 -1.52 -38.00
CA LEU A 585 16.06 -2.01 -36.64
C LEU A 585 15.81 -3.52 -36.59
N LEU A 586 14.73 -3.99 -37.21
CA LEU A 586 14.43 -5.42 -37.26
C LEU A 586 15.52 -6.21 -37.98
N ASP A 587 16.01 -5.73 -39.12
CA ASP A 587 17.08 -6.41 -39.87
C ASP A 587 18.36 -6.53 -39.04
N ARG A 588 18.77 -5.45 -38.36
CA ARG A 588 19.95 -5.45 -37.51
C ARG A 588 19.80 -6.35 -36.29
N VAL A 589 18.64 -6.31 -35.62
CA VAL A 589 18.40 -7.10 -34.41
C VAL A 589 18.27 -8.58 -34.76
N ASN A 590 17.58 -8.93 -35.84
CA ASN A 590 17.51 -10.32 -36.33
C ASN A 590 18.88 -10.86 -36.75
N ALA A 591 19.83 -10.00 -37.15
CA ALA A 591 21.19 -10.41 -37.50
C ALA A 591 22.12 -10.62 -36.27
N LEU A 592 21.69 -10.27 -35.05
CA LEU A 592 22.52 -10.43 -33.85
C LEU A 592 22.65 -11.91 -33.45
N PRO A 593 23.86 -12.36 -33.08
CA PRO A 593 24.07 -13.72 -32.56
C PRO A 593 23.24 -13.98 -31.30
N GLY A 594 22.44 -15.05 -31.29
CA GLY A 594 21.58 -15.44 -30.16
C GLY A 594 20.13 -14.95 -30.26
N VAL A 595 19.81 -14.08 -31.22
CA VAL A 595 18.43 -13.70 -31.56
C VAL A 595 17.86 -14.73 -32.53
N GLY A 596 16.75 -15.38 -32.17
CA GLY A 596 16.02 -16.30 -33.05
C GLY A 596 15.05 -15.58 -33.97
N SER A 597 14.35 -14.58 -33.42
CA SER A 597 13.46 -13.70 -34.16
C SER A 597 13.30 -12.37 -33.43
N ALA A 598 13.01 -11.32 -34.18
CA ALA A 598 12.60 -10.04 -33.63
C ALA A 598 11.40 -9.49 -34.38
N SER A 599 10.52 -8.84 -33.64
CA SER A 599 9.31 -8.20 -34.16
C SER A 599 8.98 -6.91 -33.39
N LEU A 600 7.92 -6.25 -33.81
CA LEU A 600 7.42 -5.02 -33.21
C LEU A 600 5.98 -5.22 -32.76
N ALA A 601 5.57 -4.55 -31.69
CA ALA A 601 4.16 -4.37 -31.39
C ALA A 601 3.92 -3.04 -30.69
N LEU A 602 2.71 -2.52 -30.85
CA LEU A 602 2.28 -1.28 -30.23
C LEU A 602 2.26 -1.40 -28.70
N TYR A 603 1.68 -2.50 -28.19
CA TYR A 603 1.64 -2.80 -26.76
C TYR A 603 2.14 -4.20 -26.47
N SER A 604 2.80 -4.35 -25.32
CA SER A 604 3.25 -5.63 -24.79
C SER A 604 2.14 -6.31 -24.01
N TRP A 605 2.19 -7.64 -23.97
CA TRP A 605 1.49 -8.41 -22.96
C TRP A 605 1.86 -7.90 -21.57
N LEU A 606 0.89 -7.86 -20.64
CA LEU A 606 1.07 -7.37 -19.27
C LEU A 606 1.55 -5.91 -19.17
N SER A 607 1.27 -5.09 -20.18
CA SER A 607 1.58 -3.64 -20.15
C SER A 607 0.50 -2.79 -19.48
N ASP A 608 -0.63 -3.40 -19.10
CA ASP A 608 -1.87 -2.72 -18.64
C ASP A 608 -2.43 -1.70 -19.66
N MET A 609 -1.89 -1.68 -20.88
CA MET A 609 -2.31 -0.81 -21.98
C MET A 609 -3.11 -1.63 -23.00
N GLU A 610 -4.33 -1.18 -23.28
CA GLU A 610 -5.20 -1.81 -24.26
C GLU A 610 -5.84 -0.79 -25.20
N VAL A 611 -6.05 -1.21 -26.44
CA VAL A 611 -6.89 -0.47 -27.39
C VAL A 611 -8.14 -1.28 -27.61
N ILE A 612 -9.27 -0.76 -27.14
CA ILE A 612 -10.58 -1.35 -27.38
C ILE A 612 -11.24 -0.59 -28.52
N GLN A 613 -11.75 -1.32 -29.51
CA GLN A 613 -12.45 -0.75 -30.65
C GLN A 613 -13.77 -1.46 -30.92
N GLY A 614 -14.77 -0.70 -31.34
CA GLY A 614 -15.99 -1.26 -31.93
C GLY A 614 -15.66 -1.96 -33.24
N VAL A 615 -16.17 -3.19 -33.41
CA VAL A 615 -16.07 -3.95 -34.66
C VAL A 615 -17.46 -4.26 -35.19
N THR A 616 -17.61 -4.17 -36.51
CA THR A 616 -18.77 -4.68 -37.23
C THR A 616 -18.35 -5.91 -38.00
N VAL A 617 -19.09 -7.01 -37.82
CA VAL A 617 -18.82 -8.28 -38.51
C VAL A 617 -20.00 -8.59 -39.44
N PRO A 618 -19.79 -8.67 -40.77
CA PRO A 618 -20.83 -9.05 -41.71
C PRO A 618 -21.49 -10.38 -41.33
N GLY A 619 -22.82 -10.38 -41.24
CA GLY A 619 -23.60 -11.55 -40.83
C GLY A 619 -23.75 -11.76 -39.32
N TYR A 620 -23.25 -10.83 -38.50
CA TYR A 620 -23.47 -10.80 -37.05
C TYR A 620 -24.39 -9.63 -36.67
N THR A 621 -25.52 -9.92 -36.04
CA THR A 621 -26.46 -8.90 -35.56
C THR A 621 -26.36 -8.79 -34.04
N PRO A 622 -25.81 -7.70 -33.49
CA PRO A 622 -25.70 -7.54 -32.05
C PRO A 622 -27.06 -7.33 -31.39
N GLN A 623 -27.21 -7.83 -30.15
CA GLN A 623 -28.41 -7.55 -29.35
C GLN A 623 -28.48 -6.06 -28.94
N PRO A 624 -29.67 -5.52 -28.57
CA PRO A 624 -29.88 -4.09 -28.32
C PRO A 624 -28.92 -3.41 -27.32
N ASP A 625 -28.25 -4.18 -26.46
CA ASP A 625 -27.26 -3.69 -25.49
C ASP A 625 -25.91 -4.42 -25.56
N GLU A 626 -25.68 -5.21 -26.62
CA GLU A 626 -24.44 -5.96 -26.77
C GLU A 626 -23.27 -5.06 -27.14
N ARG A 627 -22.17 -5.17 -26.38
CA ARG A 627 -20.92 -4.47 -26.67
C ARG A 627 -20.12 -5.26 -27.72
N THR A 628 -20.13 -4.83 -28.97
CA THR A 628 -19.30 -5.40 -30.05
C THR A 628 -17.92 -4.74 -30.11
N SER A 629 -17.23 -4.68 -28.98
CA SER A 629 -15.86 -4.18 -28.96
C SER A 629 -14.86 -5.31 -28.79
N VAL A 630 -13.76 -5.22 -29.53
CA VAL A 630 -12.64 -6.15 -29.48
C VAL A 630 -11.37 -5.41 -29.10
N GLN A 631 -10.43 -6.14 -28.54
CA GLN A 631 -9.11 -5.61 -28.27
C GLN A 631 -8.28 -5.64 -29.56
N VAL A 632 -7.55 -4.56 -29.83
CA VAL A 632 -6.76 -4.40 -31.03
C VAL A 632 -5.31 -4.19 -30.66
N ASN A 633 -4.40 -4.92 -31.31
CA ASN A 633 -2.96 -4.65 -31.23
C ASN A 633 -2.38 -4.54 -32.65
N VAL A 634 -1.39 -3.67 -32.82
CA VAL A 634 -0.70 -3.49 -34.09
C VAL A 634 0.67 -4.15 -33.97
N VAL A 635 0.97 -5.08 -34.86
CA VAL A 635 2.12 -5.98 -34.75
C VAL A 635 2.91 -6.04 -36.06
N GLY A 636 4.20 -6.32 -35.93
CA GLY A 636 5.11 -6.51 -37.04
C GLY A 636 5.08 -7.93 -37.61
N PRO A 637 5.84 -8.18 -38.68
CA PRO A 637 6.08 -9.54 -39.19
C PRO A 637 6.72 -10.43 -38.11
N ARG A 638 6.44 -11.75 -38.14
CA ARG A 638 6.97 -12.75 -37.20
C ARG A 638 6.66 -12.48 -35.72
N TYR A 639 5.65 -11.66 -35.42
CA TYR A 639 5.26 -11.33 -34.05
C TYR A 639 4.85 -12.57 -33.27
N PHE A 640 3.98 -13.40 -33.84
CA PHE A 640 3.45 -14.58 -33.15
C PHE A 640 4.54 -15.64 -32.98
N GLU A 641 5.45 -15.78 -33.94
CA GLU A 641 6.65 -16.61 -33.80
C GLU A 641 7.54 -16.12 -32.64
N THR A 642 7.79 -14.80 -32.58
CA THR A 642 8.67 -14.18 -31.57
C THR A 642 8.09 -14.29 -30.17
N GLU A 643 6.77 -14.12 -30.04
CA GLU A 643 6.02 -14.30 -28.80
C GLU A 643 5.72 -15.77 -28.49
N GLY A 644 6.11 -16.72 -29.33
CA GLY A 644 5.81 -18.15 -29.13
C GLY A 644 4.32 -18.49 -29.13
N MET A 645 3.50 -17.66 -29.78
CA MET A 645 2.07 -17.89 -29.97
C MET A 645 1.83 -18.89 -31.11
N THR A 646 0.79 -19.72 -30.98
CA THR A 646 0.47 -20.73 -32.00
C THR A 646 -0.54 -20.20 -33.01
N LEU A 647 -0.17 -20.18 -34.30
CA LEU A 647 -1.10 -20.00 -35.40
C LEU A 647 -1.92 -21.30 -35.60
N VAL A 648 -3.25 -21.18 -35.55
CA VAL A 648 -4.21 -22.28 -35.66
C VAL A 648 -4.66 -22.47 -37.11
N LEU A 649 -4.86 -21.38 -37.85
CA LEU A 649 -5.36 -21.40 -39.22
C LEU A 649 -4.81 -20.23 -40.03
N GLY A 650 -4.65 -20.40 -41.34
CA GLY A 650 -4.26 -19.33 -42.25
C GLY A 650 -2.75 -19.07 -42.26
N ARG A 651 -2.36 -17.80 -42.34
CA ARG A 651 -0.96 -17.35 -42.44
C ARG A 651 -0.67 -16.16 -41.53
N GLU A 652 0.62 -15.92 -41.28
CA GLU A 652 1.10 -14.72 -40.61
C GLU A 652 1.23 -13.51 -41.57
N PHE A 653 1.48 -12.33 -41.00
CA PHE A 653 1.84 -11.13 -41.76
C PHE A 653 3.21 -11.30 -42.43
N GLY A 654 3.33 -10.86 -43.68
CA GLY A 654 4.57 -10.91 -44.45
C GLY A 654 4.75 -9.74 -45.40
N ALA A 655 5.79 -9.81 -46.22
CA ALA A 655 6.20 -8.71 -47.12
C ALA A 655 5.14 -8.26 -48.14
N ARG A 656 4.08 -9.05 -48.34
CA ARG A 656 2.97 -8.73 -49.26
C ARG A 656 1.88 -7.85 -48.63
N ASP A 657 1.86 -7.74 -47.31
CA ASP A 657 0.82 -7.04 -46.55
C ASP A 657 1.21 -5.56 -46.38
N THR A 658 1.32 -4.85 -47.49
CA THR A 658 1.71 -3.43 -47.53
C THR A 658 0.50 -2.50 -47.47
N GLU A 659 0.72 -1.21 -47.20
CA GLU A 659 -0.33 -0.18 -47.23
C GLU A 659 -1.09 -0.13 -48.57
N ALA A 660 -0.39 -0.37 -49.70
CA ALA A 660 -1.00 -0.40 -51.03
C ALA A 660 -1.78 -1.70 -51.36
N GLY A 661 -1.77 -2.69 -50.46
CA GLY A 661 -2.41 -3.99 -50.64
C GLY A 661 -3.82 -4.06 -50.07
N LEU A 662 -4.40 -5.26 -50.06
CA LEU A 662 -5.63 -5.53 -49.31
C LEU A 662 -5.37 -5.37 -47.81
N HIS A 663 -6.29 -4.74 -47.09
CA HIS A 663 -6.21 -4.61 -45.64
C HIS A 663 -6.48 -5.97 -45.00
N VAL A 664 -5.59 -6.42 -44.11
CA VAL A 664 -5.64 -7.76 -43.54
C VAL A 664 -5.55 -7.75 -42.01
N ALA A 665 -6.15 -8.76 -41.39
CA ALA A 665 -6.12 -8.97 -39.95
C ALA A 665 -5.88 -10.45 -39.58
N ILE A 666 -5.33 -10.65 -38.39
CA ILE A 666 -5.25 -11.95 -37.72
C ILE A 666 -6.09 -11.86 -36.46
N VAL A 667 -6.92 -12.88 -36.19
CA VAL A 667 -7.84 -12.89 -35.03
C VAL A 667 -7.52 -14.04 -34.10
N ASN A 668 -8.05 -14.05 -32.88
CA ASN A 668 -7.91 -15.20 -31.99
C ASN A 668 -9.16 -16.11 -31.98
N GLU A 669 -9.02 -17.31 -31.41
CA GLU A 669 -10.10 -18.30 -31.31
C GLU A 669 -11.34 -17.76 -30.58
N ALA A 670 -11.18 -16.89 -29.58
CA ALA A 670 -12.28 -16.28 -28.84
C ALA A 670 -13.18 -15.43 -29.74
N LEU A 671 -12.57 -14.60 -30.59
CA LEU A 671 -13.29 -13.80 -31.59
C LEU A 671 -14.04 -14.70 -32.56
N VAL A 672 -13.40 -15.78 -33.04
CA VAL A 672 -14.01 -16.74 -33.98
C VAL A 672 -15.21 -17.44 -33.36
N ARG A 673 -15.11 -17.86 -32.09
CA ARG A 673 -16.22 -18.49 -31.37
C ARG A 673 -17.41 -17.54 -31.23
N ARG A 674 -17.15 -16.27 -30.93
CA ARG A 674 -18.21 -15.27 -30.72
C ARG A 674 -18.86 -14.80 -32.01
N PHE A 675 -18.10 -14.22 -32.92
CA PHE A 675 -18.65 -13.52 -34.08
C PHE A 675 -18.88 -14.43 -35.29
N TYR A 676 -18.12 -15.51 -35.41
CA TYR A 676 -18.23 -16.46 -36.51
C TYR A 676 -18.87 -17.79 -36.09
N PHE A 677 -19.35 -17.91 -34.84
CA PHE A 677 -19.93 -19.13 -34.27
C PHE A 677 -19.02 -20.36 -34.43
N GLY A 678 -17.70 -20.16 -34.34
CA GLY A 678 -16.69 -21.21 -34.52
C GLY A 678 -16.42 -21.62 -35.97
N ARG A 679 -17.06 -20.98 -36.96
CA ARG A 679 -16.83 -21.26 -38.39
C ARG A 679 -15.55 -20.59 -38.89
N ASN A 680 -14.98 -21.13 -39.96
CA ASN A 680 -13.79 -20.59 -40.59
C ASN A 680 -13.96 -19.08 -40.94
N PRO A 681 -13.13 -18.18 -40.37
CA PRO A 681 -13.20 -16.75 -40.64
C PRO A 681 -12.35 -16.32 -41.84
N ILE A 682 -11.48 -17.19 -42.37
CA ILE A 682 -10.51 -16.83 -43.41
C ILE A 682 -11.25 -16.36 -44.67
N GLY A 683 -10.83 -15.21 -45.22
CA GLY A 683 -11.45 -14.58 -46.37
C GLY A 683 -12.70 -13.75 -46.06
N LYS A 684 -13.13 -13.69 -44.79
CA LYS A 684 -14.22 -12.82 -44.35
C LYS A 684 -13.68 -11.48 -43.89
N THR A 685 -14.53 -10.46 -43.94
CA THR A 685 -14.13 -9.10 -43.63
C THR A 685 -14.60 -8.66 -42.23
N LEU A 686 -13.90 -7.68 -41.67
CA LEU A 686 -14.20 -6.96 -40.45
C LEU A 686 -14.17 -5.46 -40.77
N ASP A 687 -15.05 -4.68 -40.15
CA ASP A 687 -15.03 -3.22 -40.28
C ASP A 687 -14.82 -2.53 -38.93
N PHE A 688 -13.95 -1.53 -38.92
CA PHE A 688 -13.61 -0.68 -37.77
C PHE A 688 -13.91 0.78 -38.11
N GLN A 689 -14.78 1.42 -37.34
CA GLN A 689 -15.28 2.76 -37.66
C GLN A 689 -14.23 3.89 -37.48
N THR A 690 -13.05 3.63 -36.91
CA THR A 690 -12.21 4.68 -36.30
C THR A 690 -10.69 4.58 -36.55
N ILE A 691 -10.10 3.42 -36.86
CA ILE A 691 -8.64 3.27 -37.03
C ILE A 691 -8.21 3.29 -38.50
N PHE A 692 -8.96 2.64 -39.39
CA PHE A 692 -8.76 2.77 -40.83
C PHE A 692 -9.85 3.66 -41.36
N LYS A 693 -9.54 4.51 -42.34
CA LYS A 693 -10.53 5.36 -43.02
C LYS A 693 -11.51 4.50 -43.82
N GLY A 694 -12.39 3.75 -43.16
CA GLY A 694 -13.42 2.89 -43.75
C GLY A 694 -12.85 1.83 -44.70
N GLY A 695 -12.99 0.55 -44.34
CA GLY A 695 -12.58 -0.51 -45.26
C GLY A 695 -12.80 -1.89 -44.68
N ASP A 696 -13.25 -2.79 -45.55
CA ASP A 696 -13.30 -4.22 -45.27
C ASP A 696 -11.88 -4.75 -45.02
N ILE A 697 -11.62 -5.25 -43.80
CA ILE A 697 -10.35 -5.88 -43.42
C ILE A 697 -10.51 -7.39 -43.47
N GLU A 698 -9.80 -8.06 -44.37
CA GLU A 698 -9.88 -9.51 -44.56
C GLU A 698 -9.14 -10.26 -43.44
N VAL A 699 -9.80 -11.26 -42.83
CA VAL A 699 -9.16 -12.17 -41.89
C VAL A 699 -8.31 -13.19 -42.66
N ILE A 700 -7.01 -13.19 -42.41
CA ILE A 700 -6.03 -14.07 -43.08
C ILE A 700 -5.41 -15.12 -42.17
N GLY A 701 -5.67 -15.04 -40.86
CA GLY A 701 -5.12 -15.98 -39.89
C GLY A 701 -5.92 -16.04 -38.58
N VAL A 702 -5.79 -17.15 -37.88
CA VAL A 702 -6.34 -17.37 -36.54
C VAL A 702 -5.24 -17.86 -35.62
N VAL A 703 -5.07 -17.23 -34.45
CA VAL A 703 -4.12 -17.64 -33.40
C VAL A 703 -4.84 -18.18 -32.17
N LYS A 704 -4.14 -18.98 -31.36
CA LYS A 704 -4.64 -19.40 -30.05
C LYS A 704 -4.88 -18.20 -29.14
N ASN A 705 -5.80 -18.38 -28.20
CA ASN A 705 -6.05 -17.37 -27.18
C ASN A 705 -4.83 -17.17 -26.28
N ALA A 706 -4.57 -15.92 -25.92
CA ALA A 706 -3.60 -15.51 -24.92
C ALA A 706 -4.29 -14.66 -23.85
N LYS A 707 -3.71 -14.62 -22.65
CA LYS A 707 -4.18 -13.78 -21.54
C LYS A 707 -3.48 -12.43 -21.61
N TYR A 708 -4.25 -11.34 -21.58
CA TYR A 708 -3.69 -10.03 -21.90
C TYR A 708 -3.09 -9.30 -20.69
N ASN A 709 -3.88 -9.05 -19.62
CA ASN A 709 -3.41 -8.29 -18.45
C ASN A 709 -3.40 -9.12 -17.16
N SER A 710 -4.35 -10.04 -16.97
CA SER A 710 -4.45 -10.77 -15.71
C SER A 710 -4.54 -12.29 -15.84
N PRO A 711 -4.04 -13.05 -14.84
CA PRO A 711 -4.16 -14.50 -14.84
C PRO A 711 -5.61 -14.98 -14.68
N GLY A 712 -6.50 -14.12 -14.17
CA GLY A 712 -7.92 -14.42 -13.96
C GLY A 712 -8.79 -14.16 -15.19
N GLU A 713 -8.29 -13.44 -16.19
CA GLU A 713 -9.02 -13.16 -17.42
C GLU A 713 -9.37 -14.43 -18.19
N GLY A 714 -10.60 -14.43 -18.72
CA GLY A 714 -11.00 -15.33 -19.78
C GLY A 714 -10.33 -14.95 -21.10
N ALA A 715 -10.60 -15.72 -22.16
CA ALA A 715 -10.07 -15.38 -23.46
C ALA A 715 -10.79 -14.15 -24.03
N THR A 716 -10.09 -13.00 -24.05
CA THR A 716 -10.58 -11.75 -24.65
C THR A 716 -10.54 -11.85 -26.18
N GLU A 717 -11.54 -11.30 -26.88
CA GLU A 717 -11.54 -11.27 -28.35
C GLU A 717 -10.52 -10.26 -28.87
N MET A 718 -9.54 -10.75 -29.64
CA MET A 718 -8.42 -9.96 -30.13
C MET A 718 -8.35 -9.92 -31.65
N VAL A 719 -8.02 -8.74 -32.17
CA VAL A 719 -7.66 -8.50 -33.57
C VAL A 719 -6.25 -7.92 -33.62
N PHE A 720 -5.41 -8.52 -34.43
CA PHE A 720 -4.06 -8.07 -34.73
C PHE A 720 -4.04 -7.48 -36.13
N LEU A 721 -3.37 -6.34 -36.26
CA LEU A 721 -3.24 -5.60 -37.51
C LEU A 721 -1.77 -5.42 -37.86
N PRO A 722 -1.39 -5.42 -39.15
CA PRO A 722 -0.01 -5.27 -39.55
C PRO A 722 0.45 -3.80 -39.41
N VAL A 723 1.64 -3.61 -38.83
CA VAL A 723 2.26 -2.28 -38.67
C VAL A 723 2.42 -1.53 -39.98
N SER A 724 2.63 -2.24 -41.08
CA SER A 724 2.79 -1.71 -42.44
C SER A 724 1.54 -1.08 -43.03
N GLN A 725 0.35 -1.32 -42.46
CA GLN A 725 -0.91 -0.74 -42.92
C GLN A 725 -1.47 0.31 -41.95
N ALA A 726 -0.86 0.49 -40.78
CA ALA A 726 -1.39 1.38 -39.75
C ALA A 726 -1.38 2.85 -40.22
N SER A 727 -2.57 3.44 -40.32
CA SER A 727 -2.81 4.83 -40.78
C SER A 727 -2.27 5.92 -39.84
N ARG A 728 -1.92 5.56 -38.60
CA ARG A 728 -1.34 6.46 -37.60
C ARG A 728 0.15 6.16 -37.43
N PRO A 729 1.03 7.19 -37.35
CA PRO A 729 2.38 7.00 -36.86
C PRO A 729 2.29 6.67 -35.37
N LEU A 730 2.24 5.38 -35.07
CA LEU A 730 2.22 4.87 -33.71
C LEU A 730 3.59 5.15 -33.09
N ALA A 731 3.58 5.96 -32.03
CA ALA A 731 4.76 6.64 -31.50
C ALA A 731 5.67 5.75 -30.65
N GLU A 732 5.13 4.66 -30.13
CA GLU A 732 5.82 3.76 -29.22
C GLU A 732 5.63 2.35 -29.79
N PHE A 733 6.74 1.66 -30.07
CA PHE A 733 6.71 0.22 -30.32
C PHE A 733 7.59 -0.43 -29.25
N GLY A 734 7.11 -1.53 -28.68
CA GLY A 734 8.01 -2.53 -28.12
C GLY A 734 8.70 -3.24 -29.27
N ALA A 735 10.03 -3.25 -29.30
CA ALA A 735 10.80 -4.22 -30.05
C ALA A 735 10.94 -5.47 -29.19
N TYR A 736 10.47 -6.59 -29.70
CA TYR A 736 10.52 -7.89 -29.04
C TYR A 736 11.67 -8.67 -29.65
N VAL A 737 12.53 -9.22 -28.79
CA VAL A 737 13.67 -10.03 -29.19
C VAL A 737 13.50 -11.41 -28.56
N GLY A 738 13.12 -12.39 -29.39
CA GLY A 738 13.04 -13.79 -29.01
C GLY A 738 14.42 -14.43 -29.11
N GLY A 739 14.95 -14.94 -28.00
CA GLY A 739 16.24 -15.62 -27.97
C GLY A 739 16.16 -17.07 -28.46
N ALA A 740 17.09 -17.48 -29.33
CA ALA A 740 17.32 -18.90 -29.65
C ALA A 740 18.34 -19.52 -28.69
N THR A 741 18.11 -20.77 -28.30
CA THR A 741 18.87 -21.51 -27.27
C THR A 741 20.36 -21.66 -27.56
N GLY A 742 21.19 -21.42 -26.53
CA GLY A 742 22.58 -21.87 -26.49
C GLY A 742 23.29 -21.61 -25.16
N HIS A 743 23.37 -22.64 -24.31
CA HIS A 743 24.21 -22.77 -23.10
C HIS A 743 23.74 -22.08 -21.80
N ARG A 744 23.04 -22.88 -20.97
CA ARG A 744 23.25 -22.84 -19.52
C ARG A 744 24.75 -23.02 -19.24
N ARG A 745 25.42 -21.98 -18.74
CA ARG A 745 26.60 -22.18 -17.87
C ARG A 745 26.28 -21.60 -16.50
N LYS A 746 26.02 -22.56 -15.61
CA LYS A 746 26.02 -22.61 -14.14
C LYS A 746 25.80 -21.33 -13.36
#